data_AF-I0X6W7-F1
#
_entry.id   AF-I0X6W7-F1
#
_cell.length_a   1.000
_cell.length_b   1.000
_cell.length_c   1.000
_cell.angle_alpha   90.00
_cell.angle_beta   90.00
_cell.angle_gamma   90.00
#
_symmetry.space_group_name_H-M   'P 1'
#
loop_
_entity.id
_entity.type
_entity.pdbx_description
1 polymer ?
#
loop_
_entity_poly.entity_id
_entity_poly.type
_entity_poly.pdbx_seq_one_letter_code
_entity_poly.pdbx_strand_id
1 'polypeptide(L)'
;MVKNEQFLIDFICNCKNTCYITSDSSTMSQIPKILGDDYCVINLLNDFSPLKPFLELLRFYNPPFKTLEALVYPPQLETFATYIHNGIATERQDIILEDEVIYEKTQLKNSLIKLIEDQNDGTNYIFLNAQQMNSDALQIARELSESQMKGKFIFCFDSENPLTARKTIMDFLKLIKRSSNALCEFNLEKKYGNDLEDALPELTPEDLINALKNARLFLDFKTVLSLAGEGLEQLAKATSVKQERELALEIALAYYSGSDFDKAAVLLADISDSGIDDIFELRAKIYLSKIYISKSMIPLAKKYAMQVLQKLSDAKNKKSYLYALAYMLDYFSSSRDEASILNDKYMEAMDILLRCDLNNNYLNTALHFPSQIFENKKNEKIFSNILEKTERIATEIKNQHLVAAVYHWKAIHDEYNGDINSARKDFDKAEKIRTELGDLEQLLRIKNGISDFNLRIAHIKEAYNVLNDIISQLFMISDYPLIMELLKNQAQAAFYFHDYETAEELTLTLLDLYQKFVKDDVAINSYIPKSNDFYSFQAVVDIYNQDFFHAEMNLSLLSSGMKDISDNCKPFIPFIQACITAKNGDYDKAEKNLTTAVNQLKKLEKYNHIIVFILYEYAILLDRLEQKELSEKIFNQGLEIAKEHSLVHFYKNKKEYTLADYVKSFTKLAPLNINLRMLEDKAAKDYTINSLHNKINEYQFINKVNSYSGIISGSKAYLEKISYLICEFLTAQSVTFAQLGLSKKWANVTSFAQSSTKEKLLPENVWENLYQKYGNQDKLELIFDSDFEFYYCNLSKFDYHGALIIIPYGKKLSNTVVQIVNIALANIQSQLVIFQQNENMAAINATDPITALPNRRALLRHLTLESERIERFHKRKGQIIQKAIALIDIDNFKYYNEQFGHIVGDFLLRSFAEILKKTLRRIDFVCRYGGDEFVVVMSDTSPLEAERMCQRLYIELSKEDFFLTELKKFTRQDLDIPENKKIGFSMGLCSNSDISAPENLTEVMRNADKALKYTREKSRGSVSNWLKVKDLL
;
A
#
# COMPACT_ATOMS: atom_id res chain seq x y z
N MET A 1 3.88 54.86 8.36
CA MET A 1 5.20 55.04 7.71
C MET A 1 5.14 54.64 6.24
N VAL A 2 4.55 53.50 5.89
CA VAL A 2 4.42 53.06 4.47
C VAL A 2 3.64 54.04 3.58
N LYS A 3 2.67 54.79 4.14
CA LYS A 3 1.87 55.81 3.43
C LYS A 3 2.61 57.11 3.07
N ASN A 4 3.87 57.27 3.51
CA ASN A 4 4.71 58.42 3.13
C ASN A 4 5.67 57.96 2.02
N GLU A 5 5.41 58.39 0.78
CA GLU A 5 6.14 57.96 -0.42
C GLU A 5 7.65 58.18 -0.30
N GLN A 6 8.08 59.36 0.15
CA GLN A 6 9.51 59.68 0.29
C GLN A 6 10.19 58.77 1.33
N PHE A 7 9.52 58.52 2.46
CA PHE A 7 10.05 57.61 3.48
C PHE A 7 10.20 56.17 2.96
N LEU A 8 9.22 55.69 2.18
CA LEU A 8 9.26 54.35 1.60
C LEU A 8 10.41 54.20 0.61
N ILE A 9 10.61 55.21 -0.25
CA ILE A 9 11.73 55.28 -1.20
C ILE A 9 13.06 55.28 -0.45
N ASP A 10 13.23 56.17 0.54
CA ASP A 10 14.45 56.28 1.33
C ASP A 10 14.77 54.97 2.07
N PHE A 11 13.76 54.29 2.61
CA PHE A 11 13.91 53.00 3.26
C PHE A 11 14.41 51.93 2.28
N ILE A 12 13.75 51.78 1.12
CA ILE A 12 14.12 50.79 0.11
C ILE A 12 15.52 51.07 -0.44
N CYS A 13 15.89 52.34 -0.64
CA CYS A 13 17.25 52.73 -1.06
C CYS A 13 18.32 52.29 -0.05
N ASN A 14 18.03 52.39 1.25
CA ASN A 14 18.95 52.03 2.34
C ASN A 14 19.02 50.52 2.63
N CYS A 15 18.00 49.75 2.25
CA CYS A 15 18.07 48.28 2.29
C CYS A 15 19.16 47.77 1.34
N LYS A 16 19.76 46.61 1.66
CA LYS A 16 20.70 45.91 0.76
C LYS A 16 19.95 45.34 -0.47
N ASN A 17 20.11 44.04 -0.71
CA ASN A 17 19.60 43.33 -1.89
C ASN A 17 18.16 42.83 -1.70
N THR A 18 17.68 42.78 -0.46
CA THR A 18 16.32 42.34 -0.13
C THR A 18 15.66 43.33 0.81
N CYS A 19 14.35 43.49 0.65
CA CYS A 19 13.52 44.37 1.46
C CYS A 19 12.20 43.66 1.75
N TYR A 20 11.71 43.75 2.98
CA TYR A 20 10.45 43.17 3.41
C TYR A 20 9.51 44.27 3.89
N ILE A 21 8.31 44.36 3.31
CA ILE A 21 7.34 45.41 3.61
C ILE A 21 6.02 44.76 3.99
N THR A 22 5.38 45.23 5.06
CA THR A 22 4.03 44.78 5.43
C THR A 22 3.08 45.97 5.38
N SER A 23 1.92 45.84 4.72
CA SER A 23 0.93 46.92 4.66
C SER A 23 -0.49 46.41 4.37
N ASP A 24 -1.50 47.26 4.54
CA ASP A 24 -2.88 47.00 4.12
C ASP A 24 -3.00 46.85 2.59
N SER A 25 -4.05 46.14 2.12
CA SER A 25 -4.25 45.83 0.70
C SER A 25 -4.29 47.07 -0.19
N SER A 26 -4.85 48.18 0.31
CA SER A 26 -4.97 49.41 -0.48
C SER A 26 -3.59 50.03 -0.74
N THR A 27 -2.75 50.11 0.29
CA THR A 27 -1.39 50.67 0.20
C THR A 27 -0.47 49.72 -0.59
N MET A 28 -0.62 48.40 -0.41
CA MET A 28 0.10 47.36 -1.16
C MET A 28 -0.04 47.53 -2.68
N SER A 29 -1.25 47.82 -3.17
CA SER A 29 -1.52 48.02 -4.60
C SER A 29 -0.88 49.29 -5.19
N GLN A 30 -0.43 50.22 -4.33
CA GLN A 30 0.19 51.48 -4.74
C GLN A 30 1.71 51.41 -4.75
N ILE A 31 2.34 50.46 -4.03
CA ILE A 31 3.81 50.33 -3.94
C ILE A 31 4.50 50.33 -5.32
N PRO A 32 4.04 49.55 -6.32
CA PRO A 32 4.64 49.60 -7.66
C PRO A 32 4.58 50.99 -8.31
N LYS A 33 3.47 51.71 -8.12
CA LYS A 33 3.29 53.06 -8.68
C LYS A 33 4.21 54.09 -8.03
N ILE A 34 4.50 53.91 -6.74
CA ILE A 34 5.40 54.79 -5.97
C ILE A 34 6.85 54.61 -6.44
N LEU A 35 7.26 53.37 -6.75
CA LEU A 35 8.63 53.03 -7.11
C LEU A 35 8.97 53.24 -8.60
N GLY A 36 7.96 53.34 -9.46
CA GLY A 36 8.11 53.63 -10.88
C GLY A 36 8.40 52.39 -11.75
N ASP A 37 8.68 52.63 -13.02
CA ASP A 37 8.76 51.59 -14.06
C ASP A 37 10.09 50.80 -14.06
N ASP A 38 11.06 51.19 -13.22
CA ASP A 38 12.37 50.52 -13.10
C ASP A 38 12.31 49.18 -12.32
N TYR A 39 11.11 48.74 -11.92
CA TYR A 39 10.86 47.53 -11.15
C TYR A 39 9.96 46.54 -11.91
N CYS A 40 10.37 45.27 -11.94
CA CYS A 40 9.53 44.18 -12.40
C CYS A 40 8.56 43.75 -11.29
N VAL A 41 7.25 43.85 -11.55
CA VAL A 41 6.20 43.56 -10.56
C VAL A 41 5.64 42.16 -10.79
N ILE A 42 5.70 41.31 -9.78
CA ILE A 42 5.16 39.95 -9.79
C ILE A 42 4.13 39.84 -8.67
N ASN A 43 2.92 39.39 -9.00
CA ASN A 43 1.86 39.15 -8.03
C ASN A 43 1.73 37.65 -7.77
N LEU A 44 1.92 37.22 -6.52
CA LEU A 44 1.86 35.81 -6.15
C LEU A 44 0.43 35.28 -5.95
N LEU A 45 -0.59 36.14 -6.00
CA LEU A 45 -1.99 35.70 -6.07
C LEU A 45 -2.21 34.98 -7.40
N ASN A 46 -2.71 33.74 -7.35
CA ASN A 46 -2.92 32.83 -8.50
C ASN A 46 -1.63 32.33 -9.18
N ASP A 47 -0.46 32.47 -8.53
CA ASP A 47 0.75 31.78 -8.95
C ASP A 47 0.72 30.35 -8.36
N PHE A 48 0.72 29.33 -9.21
CA PHE A 48 0.72 27.92 -8.82
C PHE A 48 2.07 27.24 -9.06
N SER A 49 3.10 28.01 -9.41
CA SER A 49 4.44 27.48 -9.59
C SER A 49 5.00 26.92 -8.26
N PRO A 50 5.75 25.80 -8.32
CA PRO A 50 6.48 25.33 -7.16
C PRO A 50 7.43 26.40 -6.67
N LEU A 51 7.61 26.48 -5.34
CA LEU A 51 8.58 27.40 -4.73
C LEU A 51 8.44 28.84 -5.25
N LYS A 52 7.22 29.27 -5.58
CA LYS A 52 6.92 30.64 -6.05
C LYS A 52 7.57 31.69 -5.15
N PRO A 53 8.16 32.76 -5.72
CA PRO A 53 8.19 33.12 -7.15
C PRO A 53 9.36 32.55 -7.95
N PHE A 54 10.25 31.78 -7.33
CA PHE A 54 11.63 31.67 -7.80
C PHE A 54 11.78 30.91 -9.11
N LEU A 55 10.97 29.88 -9.33
CA LEU A 55 11.01 29.11 -10.56
C LEU A 55 10.43 29.90 -11.75
N GLU A 56 9.39 30.71 -11.54
CA GLU A 56 8.87 31.62 -12.56
C GLU A 56 9.86 32.74 -12.92
N LEU A 57 10.61 33.26 -11.95
CA LEU A 57 11.72 34.18 -12.23
C LEU A 57 12.74 33.54 -13.18
N LEU A 58 13.11 32.28 -12.95
CA LEU A 58 14.04 31.56 -13.82
C LEU A 58 13.45 31.28 -15.21
N ARG A 59 12.14 31.07 -15.34
CA ARG A 59 11.46 30.97 -16.64
C ARG A 59 11.51 32.28 -17.41
N PHE A 60 11.26 33.40 -16.75
CA PHE A 60 11.38 34.72 -17.36
C PHE A 60 12.82 35.00 -17.80
N TYR A 61 13.80 34.65 -16.97
CA TYR A 61 15.22 34.79 -17.30
C TYR A 61 15.68 33.87 -18.44
N ASN A 62 15.17 32.64 -18.46
CA ASN A 62 15.51 31.59 -19.44
C ASN A 62 17.03 31.34 -19.56
N PRO A 63 17.70 30.86 -18.48
CA PRO A 63 19.13 30.59 -18.48
C PRO A 63 19.55 29.62 -19.62
N PRO A 64 20.72 29.84 -20.25
CA PRO A 64 21.25 28.90 -21.23
C PRO A 64 21.47 27.50 -20.63
N PHE A 65 21.26 26.44 -21.42
CA PHE A 65 21.46 25.06 -20.96
C PHE A 65 22.85 24.80 -20.36
N LYS A 66 23.90 25.44 -20.90
CA LYS A 66 25.27 25.32 -20.37
C LYS A 66 25.40 25.87 -18.94
N THR A 67 24.64 26.91 -18.61
CA THR A 67 24.55 27.45 -17.24
C THR A 67 23.82 26.46 -16.33
N LEU A 68 22.73 25.87 -16.81
CA LEU A 68 22.02 24.81 -16.08
C LEU A 68 22.94 23.62 -15.79
N GLU A 69 23.66 23.12 -16.79
CA GLU A 69 24.60 22.00 -16.65
C GLU A 69 25.73 22.28 -15.63
N ALA A 70 26.18 23.53 -15.53
CA ALA A 70 27.21 23.93 -14.59
C ALA A 70 26.72 24.06 -13.14
N LEU A 71 25.51 24.59 -12.95
CA LEU A 71 25.01 25.05 -11.65
C LEU A 71 23.96 24.14 -11.02
N VAL A 72 23.21 23.38 -11.82
CA VAL A 72 22.15 22.48 -11.35
C VAL A 72 22.73 21.13 -10.94
N TYR A 73 22.21 20.59 -9.84
CA TYR A 73 22.49 19.23 -9.41
C TYR A 73 22.13 18.22 -10.52
N PRO A 74 23.06 17.37 -11.01
CA PRO A 74 22.85 16.61 -12.24
C PRO A 74 21.55 15.79 -12.32
N PRO A 75 21.10 15.07 -11.26
CA PRO A 75 19.82 14.36 -11.28
C PRO A 75 18.58 15.25 -11.47
N GLN A 76 18.69 16.55 -11.24
CA GLN A 76 17.60 17.53 -11.37
C GLN A 76 17.72 18.38 -12.65
N LEU A 77 18.79 18.21 -13.44
CA LEU A 77 19.08 19.03 -14.60
C LEU A 77 17.93 19.05 -15.62
N GLU A 78 17.41 17.86 -15.97
CA GLU A 78 16.32 17.75 -16.93
C GLU A 78 15.03 18.39 -16.41
N THR A 79 14.72 18.23 -15.12
CA THR A 79 13.58 18.85 -14.44
C THR A 79 13.64 20.38 -14.55
N PHE A 80 14.79 20.99 -14.25
CA PHE A 80 14.98 22.44 -14.40
C PHE A 80 14.92 22.87 -15.86
N ALA A 81 15.65 22.20 -16.76
CA ALA A 81 15.74 22.58 -18.17
C ALA A 81 14.38 22.57 -18.87
N THR A 82 13.57 21.55 -18.60
CA THR A 82 12.24 21.39 -19.20
C THR A 82 11.28 22.44 -18.64
N TYR A 83 11.18 22.56 -17.31
CA TYR A 83 10.35 23.57 -16.66
C TYR A 83 10.66 24.99 -17.13
N ILE A 84 11.94 25.35 -17.21
CA ILE A 84 12.38 26.69 -17.66
C ILE A 84 11.92 26.96 -19.08
N HIS A 85 12.02 25.96 -19.97
CA HIS A 85 11.69 26.13 -21.38
C HIS A 85 10.18 26.16 -21.66
N ASN A 86 9.39 25.31 -21.00
CA ASN A 86 7.98 25.09 -21.36
C ASN A 86 6.97 25.24 -20.20
N GLY A 87 7.42 25.47 -18.96
CA GLY A 87 6.58 25.57 -17.76
C GLY A 87 6.12 24.23 -17.17
N ILE A 88 6.57 23.11 -17.71
CA ILE A 88 6.18 21.75 -17.31
C ILE A 88 7.44 20.90 -17.15
N ALA A 89 7.72 20.50 -15.92
CA ALA A 89 8.81 19.59 -15.61
C ALA A 89 8.56 18.19 -16.21
N THR A 90 9.56 17.66 -16.92
CA THR A 90 9.55 16.29 -17.39
C THR A 90 9.73 15.31 -16.24
N GLU A 91 9.00 14.20 -16.31
CA GLU A 91 9.06 13.13 -15.31
C GLU A 91 10.45 12.51 -15.29
N ARG A 92 11.05 12.44 -14.10
CA ARG A 92 12.27 11.67 -13.88
C ARG A 92 12.00 10.17 -14.04
N GLN A 93 12.87 9.48 -14.76
CA GLN A 93 12.77 8.02 -14.91
C GLN A 93 13.31 7.28 -13.69
N ASP A 94 14.27 7.88 -12.97
CA ASP A 94 14.79 7.34 -11.73
C ASP A 94 13.84 7.65 -10.55
N ILE A 95 13.69 6.69 -9.65
CA ILE A 95 12.89 6.87 -8.43
C ILE A 95 13.75 7.59 -7.39
N ILE A 96 13.24 8.70 -6.87
CA ILE A 96 13.81 9.39 -5.70
C ILE A 96 13.75 8.45 -4.50
N LEU A 97 14.92 8.22 -3.90
CA LEU A 97 15.07 7.37 -2.72
C LEU A 97 14.54 8.10 -1.49
N GLU A 98 13.84 7.38 -0.61
CA GLU A 98 13.22 7.98 0.59
C GLU A 98 14.29 8.63 1.48
N ASP A 99 15.42 7.95 1.67
CA ASP A 99 16.58 8.44 2.43
C ASP A 99 17.26 9.67 1.81
N GLU A 100 17.05 9.95 0.51
CA GLU A 100 17.69 11.07 -0.19
C GLU A 100 16.80 12.30 -0.32
N VAL A 101 15.51 12.23 0.03
CA VAL A 101 14.55 13.31 -0.20
C VAL A 101 15.03 14.64 0.39
N ILE A 102 15.55 14.64 1.62
CA ILE A 102 16.04 15.85 2.30
C ILE A 102 17.29 16.40 1.60
N TYR A 103 18.20 15.51 1.18
CA TYR A 103 19.42 15.86 0.46
C TYR A 103 19.09 16.47 -0.91
N GLU A 104 18.25 15.80 -1.70
CA GLU A 104 17.80 16.28 -3.00
C GLU A 104 17.07 17.62 -2.91
N LYS A 105 16.23 17.82 -1.89
CA LYS A 105 15.56 19.11 -1.64
C LYS A 105 16.56 20.23 -1.33
N THR A 106 17.62 19.92 -0.58
CA THR A 106 18.70 20.87 -0.29
C THR A 106 19.50 21.20 -1.56
N GLN A 107 19.80 20.20 -2.40
CA GLN A 107 20.48 20.42 -3.67
C GLN A 107 19.64 21.24 -4.66
N LEU A 108 18.32 21.02 -4.69
CA LEU A 108 17.38 21.79 -5.50
C LEU A 108 17.42 23.26 -5.11
N LYS A 109 17.31 23.53 -3.81
CA LYS A 109 17.38 24.88 -3.26
C LYS A 109 18.70 25.58 -3.60
N ASN A 110 19.82 24.88 -3.42
CA ASN A 110 21.15 25.39 -3.74
C ASN A 110 21.31 25.67 -5.24
N SER A 111 20.77 24.79 -6.09
CA SER A 111 20.78 24.97 -7.55
C SER A 111 20.00 26.23 -7.94
N LEU A 112 18.81 26.41 -7.36
CA LEU A 112 17.94 27.55 -7.61
C LEU A 112 18.57 28.88 -7.14
N ILE A 113 19.17 28.92 -5.95
CA ILE A 113 19.87 30.10 -5.45
C ILE A 113 21.03 30.47 -6.38
N LYS A 114 21.88 29.50 -6.76
CA LYS A 114 23.01 29.73 -7.68
C LYS A 114 22.57 30.25 -9.04
N LEU A 115 21.46 29.75 -9.58
CA LEU A 115 20.93 30.22 -10.85
C LEU A 115 20.44 31.67 -10.78
N ILE A 116 19.77 32.03 -9.68
CA ILE A 116 19.32 33.41 -9.45
C ILE A 116 20.53 34.34 -9.24
N GLU A 117 21.55 33.87 -8.52
CA GLU A 117 22.81 34.60 -8.33
C GLU A 117 23.63 34.76 -9.61
N ASP A 118 23.56 33.83 -10.57
CA ASP A 118 24.25 33.93 -11.86
C ASP A 118 23.64 35.00 -12.78
N GLN A 119 22.32 35.19 -12.72
CA GLN A 119 21.59 36.17 -13.51
C GLN A 119 22.12 37.59 -13.30
N ASN A 120 22.36 37.98 -12.04
CA ASN A 120 22.99 39.22 -11.54
C ASN A 120 23.12 40.43 -12.50
N ASP A 121 22.01 40.79 -13.17
CA ASP A 121 21.96 41.83 -14.19
C ASP A 121 21.61 43.22 -13.62
N GLY A 122 21.26 43.28 -12.34
CA GLY A 122 20.87 44.50 -11.63
C GLY A 122 19.37 44.80 -11.63
N THR A 123 18.52 43.92 -12.17
CA THR A 123 17.06 44.10 -12.20
C THR A 123 16.46 44.09 -10.80
N ASN A 124 15.56 45.04 -10.53
CA ASN A 124 14.81 45.11 -9.27
C ASN A 124 13.43 44.47 -9.41
N TYR A 125 13.01 43.68 -8.42
CA TYR A 125 11.76 42.95 -8.41
C TYR A 125 10.88 43.33 -7.21
N ILE A 126 9.58 43.47 -7.44
CA ILE A 126 8.56 43.67 -6.41
C ILE A 126 7.63 42.44 -6.41
N PHE A 127 7.60 41.70 -5.32
CA PHE A 127 6.72 40.56 -5.10
C PHE A 127 5.53 40.97 -4.25
N LEU A 128 4.37 41.17 -4.87
CA LEU A 128 3.11 41.43 -4.17
C LEU A 128 2.53 40.12 -3.65
N ASN A 129 1.88 40.17 -2.49
CA ASN A 129 1.27 39.02 -1.83
C ASN A 129 2.29 37.95 -1.41
N ALA A 130 3.44 38.39 -0.88
CA ALA A 130 4.51 37.54 -0.37
C ALA A 130 4.05 36.52 0.69
N GLN A 131 2.89 36.74 1.34
CA GLN A 131 2.28 35.78 2.26
C GLN A 131 1.84 34.45 1.58
N GLN A 132 1.83 34.37 0.25
CA GLN A 132 1.56 33.13 -0.48
C GLN A 132 2.77 32.17 -0.53
N MET A 133 3.95 32.61 -0.08
CA MET A 133 5.14 31.76 -0.01
C MET A 133 5.04 30.73 1.13
N ASN A 134 5.36 29.49 0.81
CA ASN A 134 5.50 28.44 1.82
C ASN A 134 6.83 28.55 2.60
N SER A 135 7.07 27.65 3.55
CA SER A 135 8.29 27.67 4.37
C SER A 135 9.58 27.57 3.56
N ASP A 136 9.59 26.80 2.48
CA ASP A 136 10.79 26.54 1.69
C ASP A 136 11.14 27.76 0.84
N ALA A 137 10.13 28.38 0.21
CA ALA A 137 10.27 29.66 -0.48
C ALA A 137 10.74 30.79 0.45
N LEU A 138 10.18 30.89 1.67
CA LEU A 138 10.65 31.86 2.66
C LEU A 138 12.12 31.63 3.07
N GLN A 139 12.56 30.37 3.13
CA GLN A 139 13.95 30.04 3.42
C GLN A 139 14.89 30.43 2.26
N ILE A 140 14.47 30.22 1.00
CA ILE A 140 15.19 30.70 -0.18
C ILE A 140 15.30 32.23 -0.16
N ALA A 141 14.20 32.93 0.09
CA ALA A 141 14.17 34.39 0.18
C ALA A 141 15.16 34.93 1.23
N ARG A 142 15.32 34.19 2.34
CA ARG A 142 16.27 34.53 3.39
C ARG A 142 17.72 34.32 2.95
N GLU A 143 18.05 33.20 2.31
CA GLU A 143 19.43 32.97 1.86
C GLU A 143 19.85 33.95 0.76
N LEU A 144 18.93 34.31 -0.14
CA LEU A 144 19.14 35.38 -1.11
C LEU A 144 19.34 36.76 -0.45
N SER A 145 18.85 36.97 0.78
CA SER A 145 19.11 38.22 1.53
C SER A 145 20.56 38.35 1.99
N GLU A 146 21.24 37.22 2.15
CA GLU A 146 22.63 37.12 2.62
C GLU A 146 23.62 37.07 1.44
N SER A 147 23.14 36.90 0.21
CA SER A 147 23.97 36.81 -1.00
C SER A 147 24.31 38.15 -1.65
N GLN A 148 25.33 38.14 -2.52
CA GLN A 148 25.85 39.33 -3.23
C GLN A 148 25.15 39.57 -4.58
N MET A 149 23.84 39.78 -4.55
CA MET A 149 23.07 40.21 -5.72
C MET A 149 23.27 41.72 -6.01
N LYS A 150 23.17 42.14 -7.27
CA LYS A 150 23.21 43.55 -7.69
C LYS A 150 21.81 44.17 -7.73
N GLY A 151 20.78 43.38 -8.01
CA GLY A 151 19.38 43.82 -8.03
C GLY A 151 18.69 43.72 -6.66
N LYS A 152 17.59 44.46 -6.47
CA LYS A 152 16.81 44.47 -5.22
C LYS A 152 15.54 43.63 -5.33
N PHE A 153 15.30 42.77 -4.35
CA PHE A 153 14.09 41.96 -4.21
C PHE A 153 13.22 42.51 -3.08
N ILE A 154 12.04 43.02 -3.41
CA ILE A 154 11.12 43.65 -2.47
C ILE A 154 9.92 42.73 -2.25
N PHE A 155 9.84 42.10 -1.08
CA PHE A 155 8.76 41.20 -0.71
C PHE A 155 7.69 41.95 0.10
N CYS A 156 6.50 42.06 -0.47
CA CYS A 156 5.41 42.84 0.10
C CYS A 156 4.31 41.90 0.63
N PHE A 157 4.06 41.95 1.95
CA PHE A 157 3.07 41.13 2.66
C PHE A 157 1.80 41.94 2.92
N ASP A 158 0.66 41.42 2.47
CA ASP A 158 -0.65 41.99 2.74
C ASP A 158 -1.13 41.58 4.15
N SER A 159 -1.41 42.56 5.01
CA SER A 159 -1.90 42.32 6.37
C SER A 159 -3.39 41.98 6.46
N GLU A 160 -4.19 42.32 5.44
CA GLU A 160 -5.64 42.14 5.44
C GLU A 160 -6.09 40.86 4.74
N ASN A 161 -5.25 40.26 3.88
CA ASN A 161 -5.56 39.06 3.11
C ASN A 161 -5.11 37.77 3.83
N PRO A 162 -6.03 36.94 4.35
CA PRO A 162 -5.69 35.78 5.15
C PRO A 162 -5.61 34.53 4.27
N LEU A 163 -4.42 34.10 3.85
CA LEU A 163 -4.26 32.81 3.17
C LEU A 163 -3.07 32.01 3.75
N THR A 164 -3.41 30.79 4.14
CA THR A 164 -2.59 29.56 4.32
C THR A 164 -1.45 29.42 5.34
N ALA A 165 -0.82 30.45 5.94
CA ALA A 165 0.28 30.17 6.89
C ALA A 165 0.44 31.11 8.09
N ARG A 166 -0.56 31.13 8.97
CA ARG A 166 -0.59 32.00 10.17
C ARG A 166 0.57 31.79 11.16
N LYS A 167 1.18 30.60 11.27
CA LYS A 167 2.29 30.39 12.22
C LYS A 167 3.65 30.65 11.57
N THR A 168 3.94 29.97 10.46
CA THR A 168 5.23 30.04 9.77
C THR A 168 5.56 31.45 9.29
N ILE A 169 4.60 32.15 8.66
CA ILE A 169 4.81 33.52 8.19
C ILE A 169 4.96 34.46 9.38
N MET A 170 4.18 34.28 10.44
CA MET A 170 4.31 35.12 11.63
C MET A 170 5.65 34.91 12.35
N ASP A 171 6.14 33.68 12.41
CA ASP A 171 7.47 33.38 12.96
C ASP A 171 8.58 33.98 12.07
N PHE A 172 8.43 33.92 10.75
CA PHE A 172 9.31 34.59 9.80
C PHE A 172 9.28 36.12 9.95
N LEU A 173 8.09 36.73 9.99
CA LEU A 173 7.91 38.18 10.17
C LEU A 173 8.46 38.66 11.52
N LYS A 174 8.28 37.88 12.60
CA LYS A 174 8.90 38.16 13.92
C LYS A 174 10.42 38.11 13.85
N LEU A 175 10.97 37.14 13.12
CA LEU A 175 12.41 36.99 12.92
C LEU A 175 12.99 38.18 12.15
N ILE A 176 12.40 38.54 11.01
CA ILE A 176 12.91 39.62 10.14
C ILE A 176 12.58 41.02 10.68
N LYS A 177 11.59 41.20 11.55
CA LYS A 177 11.25 42.51 12.17
C LYS A 177 12.45 43.14 12.90
N ARG A 178 13.42 42.33 13.32
CA ARG A 178 14.67 42.79 13.96
C ARG A 178 15.76 43.17 12.95
N SER A 179 15.56 42.91 11.66
CA SER A 179 16.50 43.23 10.60
C SER A 179 16.33 44.68 10.12
N SER A 180 17.42 45.30 9.67
CA SER A 180 17.38 46.63 9.03
C SER A 180 16.65 46.64 7.68
N ASN A 181 16.34 45.46 7.13
CA ASN A 181 15.74 45.28 5.81
C ASN A 181 14.21 45.11 5.87
N ALA A 182 13.59 45.25 7.05
CA ALA A 182 12.15 45.01 7.23
C ALA A 182 11.40 46.25 7.76
N LEU A 183 10.36 46.65 7.03
CA LEU A 183 9.40 47.68 7.44
C LEU A 183 8.06 46.99 7.82
N CYS A 184 7.96 46.61 9.09
CA CYS A 184 6.83 45.84 9.63
C CYS A 184 5.89 46.71 10.48
N GLU A 185 4.73 47.09 9.96
CA GLU A 185 3.62 47.75 10.69
C GLU A 185 2.60 46.70 11.17
N PHE A 186 2.86 45.98 12.26
CA PHE A 186 1.90 45.01 12.82
C PHE A 186 1.55 45.25 14.28
N ASN A 187 0.26 45.16 14.58
CA ASN A 187 -0.30 44.95 15.92
C ASN A 187 -0.80 43.49 15.99
N LEU A 188 -0.05 42.62 16.68
CA LEU A 188 -0.12 41.15 16.55
C LEU A 188 -1.40 40.48 17.13
N GLU A 189 -2.28 41.23 17.79
CA GLU A 189 -3.30 40.65 18.70
C GLU A 189 -4.76 40.74 18.24
N LYS A 190 -5.09 41.27 17.05
CA LYS A 190 -6.50 41.41 16.65
C LYS A 190 -6.83 40.82 15.30
N LYS A 191 -7.82 39.90 15.35
CA LYS A 191 -8.57 39.22 14.29
C LYS A 191 -7.88 38.06 13.58
N TYR A 192 -7.99 36.86 14.12
CA TYR A 192 -7.93 35.63 13.32
C TYR A 192 -8.82 34.54 13.95
N GLY A 193 -10.04 34.40 13.44
CA GLY A 193 -10.91 33.25 13.71
C GLY A 193 -10.45 32.05 12.89
N ASN A 194 -10.60 30.84 13.45
CA ASN A 194 -10.47 29.59 12.72
C ASN A 194 -11.66 29.46 11.76
N ASP A 195 -11.45 28.77 10.65
CA ASP A 195 -12.45 28.44 9.62
C ASP A 195 -12.64 29.51 8.53
N LEU A 196 -11.69 29.52 7.59
CA LEU A 196 -11.93 29.89 6.20
C LEU A 196 -11.19 28.85 5.34
N GLU A 197 -11.95 27.91 4.79
CA GLU A 197 -11.52 27.13 3.61
C GLU A 197 -11.61 28.09 2.42
N ASP A 198 -10.47 28.43 1.84
CA ASP A 198 -10.42 29.33 0.70
C ASP A 198 -10.78 28.55 -0.58
N ALA A 199 -11.83 28.99 -1.27
CA ALA A 199 -12.12 28.53 -2.62
C ALA A 199 -11.03 29.07 -3.56
N LEU A 200 -10.23 28.16 -4.12
CA LEU A 200 -9.28 28.48 -5.16
C LEU A 200 -10.01 28.81 -6.48
N PRO A 201 -9.38 29.59 -7.39
CA PRO A 201 -9.91 29.79 -8.73
C PRO A 201 -10.25 28.44 -9.38
N GLU A 202 -11.25 28.38 -10.25
CA GLU A 202 -11.56 27.17 -11.02
C GLU A 202 -10.37 26.77 -11.90
N LEU A 203 -9.46 25.95 -11.38
CA LEU A 203 -8.39 25.32 -12.15
C LEU A 203 -9.00 24.22 -13.02
N THR A 204 -8.58 24.16 -14.28
CA THR A 204 -8.94 23.02 -15.12
C THR A 204 -8.22 21.76 -14.63
N PRO A 205 -8.75 20.55 -14.89
CA PRO A 205 -8.03 19.31 -14.57
C PRO A 205 -6.61 19.26 -15.15
N GLU A 206 -6.38 19.88 -16.32
CA GLU A 206 -5.07 19.95 -16.96
C GLU A 206 -4.09 20.86 -16.21
N ASP A 207 -4.55 22.05 -15.79
CA ASP A 207 -3.73 22.96 -14.98
C ASP A 207 -3.33 22.30 -13.66
N LEU A 208 -4.24 21.54 -13.07
CA LEU A 208 -4.00 20.83 -11.83
C LEU A 208 -3.01 19.67 -11.98
N ILE A 209 -3.11 18.88 -13.06
CA ILE A 209 -2.11 17.84 -13.40
C ILE A 209 -0.72 18.48 -13.48
N ASN A 210 -0.59 19.59 -14.22
CA ASN A 210 0.70 20.28 -14.39
C ASN A 210 1.22 20.85 -13.07
N ALA A 211 0.36 21.47 -12.25
CA ALA A 211 0.73 22.02 -10.96
C ALA A 211 1.18 20.93 -9.98
N LEU A 212 0.43 19.82 -9.87
CA LEU A 212 0.78 18.67 -9.04
C LEU A 212 2.12 18.07 -9.46
N LYS A 213 2.29 17.83 -10.76
CA LYS A 213 3.51 17.25 -11.31
C LYS A 213 4.73 18.14 -11.08
N ASN A 214 4.62 19.44 -11.37
CA ASN A 214 5.68 20.41 -11.12
C ASN A 214 6.03 20.46 -9.63
N ALA A 215 5.03 20.60 -8.76
CA ALA A 215 5.25 20.67 -7.33
C ALA A 215 5.91 19.40 -6.76
N ARG A 216 5.53 18.21 -7.26
CA ARG A 216 6.14 16.94 -6.87
C ARG A 216 7.60 16.84 -7.32
N LEU A 217 7.88 17.15 -8.58
CA LEU A 217 9.23 17.04 -9.15
C LEU A 217 10.20 18.08 -8.56
N PHE A 218 9.69 19.22 -8.09
CA PHE A 218 10.46 20.21 -7.33
C PHE A 218 10.41 20.00 -5.80
N LEU A 219 9.92 18.86 -5.33
CA LEU A 219 9.90 18.46 -3.91
C LEU A 219 9.22 19.48 -2.97
N ASP A 220 8.22 20.19 -3.50
CA ASP A 220 7.41 21.16 -2.75
C ASP A 220 6.20 20.47 -2.09
N PHE A 221 6.48 19.58 -1.13
CA PHE A 221 5.48 18.67 -0.57
C PHE A 221 4.28 19.36 0.07
N LYS A 222 4.45 20.57 0.63
CA LYS A 222 3.33 21.31 1.23
C LYS A 222 2.35 21.78 0.16
N THR A 223 2.87 22.35 -0.93
CA THR A 223 2.06 22.78 -2.07
C THR A 223 1.39 21.57 -2.73
N VAL A 224 2.15 20.47 -2.92
CA VAL A 224 1.67 19.20 -3.47
C VAL A 224 0.46 18.66 -2.70
N LEU A 225 0.52 18.58 -1.37
CA LEU A 225 -0.56 18.04 -0.55
C LEU A 225 -1.82 18.93 -0.56
N SER A 226 -1.65 20.26 -0.63
CA SER A 226 -2.78 21.18 -0.78
C SER A 226 -3.52 20.92 -2.09
N LEU A 227 -2.78 20.93 -3.21
CA LEU A 227 -3.33 20.70 -4.55
C LEU A 227 -3.99 19.32 -4.68
N ALA A 228 -3.45 18.29 -4.00
CA ALA A 228 -3.99 16.94 -4.04
C ALA A 228 -5.39 16.83 -3.42
N GLY A 229 -5.64 17.56 -2.32
CA GLY A 229 -6.95 17.59 -1.66
C GLY A 229 -8.04 18.13 -2.58
N GLU A 230 -7.75 19.22 -3.28
CA GLU A 230 -8.67 19.82 -4.26
C GLU A 230 -8.85 18.95 -5.50
N GLY A 231 -7.79 18.28 -5.95
CA GLY A 231 -7.85 17.40 -7.10
C GLY A 231 -8.84 16.27 -6.97
N LEU A 232 -9.07 15.78 -5.75
CA LEU A 232 -10.10 14.77 -5.49
C LEU A 232 -11.50 15.29 -5.85
N GLU A 233 -11.80 16.56 -5.60
CA GLU A 233 -13.09 17.17 -5.95
C GLU A 233 -13.24 17.39 -7.46
N GLN A 234 -12.13 17.61 -8.16
CA GLN A 234 -12.12 17.88 -9.60
C GLN A 234 -12.07 16.61 -10.47
N LEU A 235 -11.82 15.42 -9.90
CA LEU A 235 -11.82 14.14 -10.65
C LEU A 235 -13.10 13.94 -11.47
N ALA A 236 -14.27 14.27 -10.89
CA ALA A 236 -15.57 14.15 -11.56
C ALA A 236 -15.76 15.09 -12.76
N LYS A 237 -14.89 16.11 -12.91
CA LYS A 237 -14.93 17.11 -13.99
C LYS A 237 -13.94 16.81 -15.12
N ALA A 238 -13.20 15.69 -15.05
CA ALA A 238 -12.31 15.27 -16.12
C ALA A 238 -13.08 15.06 -17.43
N THR A 239 -12.49 15.51 -18.54
CA THR A 239 -13.14 15.48 -19.86
C THR A 239 -12.92 14.18 -20.63
N SER A 240 -12.00 13.33 -20.16
CA SER A 240 -11.69 12.03 -20.76
C SER A 240 -11.18 11.04 -19.73
N VAL A 241 -11.35 9.74 -19.99
CA VAL A 241 -10.82 8.64 -19.15
C VAL A 241 -9.30 8.75 -18.98
N LYS A 242 -8.58 9.20 -20.01
CA LYS A 242 -7.13 9.41 -19.93
C LYS A 242 -6.78 10.51 -18.93
N GLN A 243 -7.45 11.66 -19.02
CA GLN A 243 -7.23 12.80 -18.13
C GLN A 243 -7.61 12.48 -16.68
N GLU A 244 -8.72 11.77 -16.48
CA GLU A 244 -9.16 11.29 -15.16
C GLU A 244 -8.09 10.40 -14.51
N ARG A 245 -7.54 9.44 -15.26
CA ARG A 245 -6.51 8.53 -14.77
C ARG A 245 -5.17 9.21 -14.51
N GLU A 246 -4.78 10.15 -15.37
CA GLU A 246 -3.57 10.93 -15.19
C GLU A 246 -3.66 11.82 -13.94
N LEU A 247 -4.79 12.49 -13.75
CA LEU A 247 -5.06 13.26 -12.54
C LEU A 247 -5.07 12.37 -11.29
N ALA A 248 -5.77 11.24 -11.32
CA ALA A 248 -5.79 10.29 -10.21
C ALA A 248 -4.37 9.79 -9.85
N LEU A 249 -3.54 9.51 -10.86
CA LEU A 249 -2.16 9.09 -10.64
C LEU A 249 -1.34 10.21 -9.99
N GLU A 250 -1.39 11.44 -10.50
CA GLU A 250 -0.61 12.54 -9.93
C GLU A 250 -1.08 12.92 -8.51
N ILE A 251 -2.37 12.81 -8.19
CA ILE A 251 -2.88 12.93 -6.82
C ILE A 251 -2.32 11.81 -5.93
N ALA A 252 -2.28 10.57 -6.42
CA ALA A 252 -1.75 9.45 -5.67
C ALA A 252 -0.24 9.60 -5.40
N LEU A 253 0.52 10.05 -6.41
CA LEU A 253 1.94 10.35 -6.28
C LEU A 253 2.20 11.57 -5.38
N ALA A 254 1.28 12.52 -5.34
CA ALA A 254 1.32 13.65 -4.41
C ALA A 254 1.21 13.18 -2.95
N TYR A 255 0.24 12.33 -2.64
CA TYR A 255 0.13 11.72 -1.31
C TYR A 255 1.34 10.84 -0.97
N TYR A 256 1.85 10.07 -1.93
CA TYR A 256 3.07 9.28 -1.75
C TYR A 256 4.26 10.17 -1.37
N SER A 257 4.45 11.27 -2.09
CA SER A 257 5.56 12.21 -1.88
C SER A 257 5.41 12.98 -0.57
N GLY A 258 4.19 13.22 -0.12
CA GLY A 258 3.87 13.78 1.19
C GLY A 258 3.85 12.75 2.34
N SER A 259 4.32 11.51 2.09
CA SER A 259 4.36 10.40 3.05
C SER A 259 3.00 9.92 3.59
N ASP A 260 1.89 10.25 2.92
CA ASP A 260 0.55 9.70 3.19
C ASP A 260 0.33 8.41 2.37
N PHE A 261 1.06 7.36 2.76
CA PHE A 261 1.11 6.10 2.02
C PHE A 261 -0.24 5.36 1.98
N ASP A 262 -1.13 5.58 2.94
CA ASP A 262 -2.46 4.96 2.96
C ASP A 262 -3.35 5.52 1.85
N LYS A 263 -3.48 6.85 1.75
CA LYS A 263 -4.26 7.47 0.68
C LYS A 263 -3.64 7.20 -0.69
N ALA A 264 -2.32 7.25 -0.79
CA ALA A 264 -1.60 6.90 -2.01
C ALA A 264 -1.93 5.47 -2.44
N ALA A 265 -1.82 4.48 -1.54
CA ALA A 265 -2.08 3.09 -1.86
C ALA A 265 -3.51 2.85 -2.36
N VAL A 266 -4.52 3.48 -1.75
CA VAL A 266 -5.91 3.37 -2.19
C VAL A 266 -6.08 3.84 -3.64
N LEU A 267 -5.61 5.05 -3.95
CA LEU A 267 -5.74 5.61 -5.29
C LEU A 267 -4.94 4.83 -6.34
N LEU A 268 -3.72 4.39 -6.01
CA LEU A 268 -2.91 3.58 -6.92
C LEU A 268 -3.55 2.19 -7.16
N ALA A 269 -4.16 1.60 -6.13
CA ALA A 269 -4.88 0.34 -6.26
C ALA A 269 -6.09 0.47 -7.19
N ASP A 270 -6.87 1.55 -7.05
CA ASP A 270 -8.00 1.84 -7.95
C ASP A 270 -7.55 1.98 -9.42
N ILE A 271 -6.42 2.67 -9.67
CA ILE A 271 -5.83 2.79 -11.01
C ILE A 271 -5.38 1.42 -11.53
N SER A 272 -4.72 0.62 -10.69
CA SER A 272 -4.25 -0.73 -11.01
C SER A 272 -5.40 -1.68 -11.35
N ASP A 273 -6.54 -1.58 -10.65
CA ASP A 273 -7.65 -2.52 -10.74
C ASP A 273 -8.70 -2.17 -11.81
N SER A 274 -8.55 -1.02 -12.45
CA SER A 274 -9.41 -0.56 -13.56
C SER A 274 -9.45 -1.49 -14.78
N GLY A 275 -8.45 -2.37 -14.95
CA GLY A 275 -8.33 -3.28 -16.09
C GLY A 275 -7.92 -2.62 -17.41
N ILE A 276 -7.54 -1.33 -17.39
CA ILE A 276 -7.07 -0.58 -18.56
C ILE A 276 -5.55 -0.70 -18.69
N ASP A 277 -5.08 -1.34 -19.75
CA ASP A 277 -3.65 -1.56 -20.01
C ASP A 277 -2.98 -0.30 -20.57
N ASP A 278 -2.50 0.55 -19.67
CA ASP A 278 -1.77 1.78 -20.01
C ASP A 278 -0.55 2.03 -19.12
N ILE A 279 0.18 3.10 -19.44
CA ILE A 279 1.37 3.51 -18.68
C ILE A 279 1.05 3.87 -17.21
N PHE A 280 -0.17 4.35 -16.95
CA PHE A 280 -0.61 4.76 -15.61
C PHE A 280 -0.81 3.55 -14.71
N GLU A 281 -1.35 2.46 -15.23
CA GLU A 281 -1.45 1.17 -14.53
C GLU A 281 -0.05 0.65 -14.14
N LEU A 282 0.91 0.68 -15.07
CA LEU A 282 2.28 0.23 -14.79
C LEU A 282 2.96 1.09 -13.73
N ARG A 283 2.85 2.43 -13.82
CA ARG A 283 3.38 3.36 -12.80
C ARG A 283 2.72 3.11 -11.44
N ALA A 284 1.39 2.93 -11.41
CA ALA A 284 0.67 2.68 -10.17
C ALA A 284 1.20 1.42 -9.44
N LYS A 285 1.47 0.35 -10.19
CA LYS A 285 2.03 -0.89 -9.65
C LYS A 285 3.46 -0.73 -9.12
N ILE A 286 4.30 0.06 -9.79
CA ILE A 286 5.65 0.38 -9.30
C ILE A 286 5.57 1.08 -7.93
N TYR A 287 4.72 2.10 -7.80
CA TYR A 287 4.60 2.85 -6.55
C TYR A 287 3.88 2.05 -5.45
N LEU A 288 2.89 1.20 -5.77
CA LEU A 288 2.34 0.24 -4.82
C LEU A 288 3.42 -0.71 -4.30
N SER A 289 4.24 -1.24 -5.19
CA SER A 289 5.35 -2.12 -4.80
C SER A 289 6.29 -1.42 -3.81
N LYS A 290 6.64 -0.15 -4.08
CA LYS A 290 7.48 0.66 -3.19
C LYS A 290 6.82 0.93 -1.83
N ILE A 291 5.54 1.33 -1.80
CA ILE A 291 4.77 1.53 -0.56
C ILE A 291 4.74 0.25 0.29
N TYR A 292 4.56 -0.90 -0.35
CA TYR A 292 4.50 -2.15 0.39
C TYR A 292 5.87 -2.65 0.86
N ILE A 293 6.98 -2.24 0.21
CA ILE A 293 8.32 -2.42 0.77
C ILE A 293 8.47 -1.57 2.03
N SER A 294 8.12 -0.28 1.98
CA SER A 294 8.28 0.62 3.14
C SER A 294 7.38 0.22 4.32
N LYS A 295 6.24 -0.42 4.06
CA LYS A 295 5.36 -1.01 5.07
C LYS A 295 5.71 -2.44 5.50
N SER A 296 6.85 -2.99 5.06
CA SER A 296 7.26 -4.37 5.35
C SER A 296 6.29 -5.46 4.86
N MET A 297 5.40 -5.12 3.92
CA MET A 297 4.43 -6.01 3.27
C MET A 297 5.05 -6.67 2.02
N ILE A 298 6.19 -7.35 2.23
CA ILE A 298 7.07 -7.89 1.17
C ILE A 298 6.35 -8.73 0.10
N PRO A 299 5.40 -9.63 0.43
CA PRO A 299 4.74 -10.42 -0.60
C PRO A 299 3.88 -9.60 -1.56
N LEU A 300 3.24 -8.55 -1.04
CA LEU A 300 2.39 -7.66 -1.83
C LEU A 300 3.25 -6.73 -2.69
N ALA A 301 4.39 -6.27 -2.15
CA ALA A 301 5.38 -5.56 -2.95
C ALA A 301 5.86 -6.38 -4.16
N LYS A 302 6.20 -7.65 -3.91
CA LYS A 302 6.64 -8.58 -4.95
C LYS A 302 5.58 -8.80 -6.02
N LYS A 303 4.30 -8.95 -5.63
CA LYS A 303 3.18 -9.09 -6.58
C LYS A 303 3.19 -7.99 -7.63
N TYR A 304 3.20 -6.74 -7.19
CA TYR A 304 3.03 -5.61 -8.11
C TYR A 304 4.26 -5.45 -9.04
N ALA A 305 5.46 -5.67 -8.51
CA ALA A 305 6.68 -5.73 -9.30
C ALA A 305 6.60 -6.84 -10.39
N MET A 306 6.21 -8.06 -10.00
CA MET A 306 6.09 -9.18 -10.93
C MET A 306 5.03 -8.96 -12.01
N GLN A 307 3.89 -8.32 -11.69
CA GLN A 307 2.87 -8.00 -12.68
C GLN A 307 3.39 -7.06 -13.77
N VAL A 308 4.21 -6.07 -13.41
CA VAL A 308 4.86 -5.17 -14.37
C VAL A 308 5.87 -5.95 -15.23
N LEU A 309 6.69 -6.81 -14.62
CA LEU A 309 7.66 -7.65 -15.34
C LEU A 309 7.00 -8.59 -16.35
N GLN A 310 5.87 -9.19 -15.99
CA GLN A 310 5.10 -10.07 -16.87
C GLN A 310 4.57 -9.31 -18.09
N LYS A 311 3.98 -8.13 -17.87
CA LYS A 311 3.49 -7.26 -18.95
C LYS A 311 4.60 -6.77 -19.88
N LEU A 312 5.79 -6.50 -19.33
CA LEU A 312 6.93 -5.96 -20.08
C LEU A 312 7.95 -7.05 -20.50
N SER A 313 7.53 -8.30 -20.60
CA SER A 313 8.42 -9.45 -20.83
C SER A 313 9.04 -9.53 -22.24
N ASP A 314 8.48 -8.83 -23.23
CA ASP A 314 8.99 -8.78 -24.61
C ASP A 314 10.35 -8.08 -24.71
N ALA A 315 11.22 -8.54 -25.63
CA ALA A 315 12.60 -8.05 -25.77
C ALA A 315 12.73 -6.53 -26.00
N LYS A 316 11.73 -5.90 -26.64
CA LYS A 316 11.67 -4.44 -26.82
C LYS A 316 11.35 -3.70 -25.51
N ASN A 317 10.49 -4.29 -24.68
CA ASN A 317 9.98 -3.72 -23.43
C ASN A 317 10.95 -3.91 -22.26
N LYS A 318 11.86 -4.90 -22.33
CA LYS A 318 12.96 -5.07 -21.37
C LYS A 318 13.96 -3.90 -21.29
N LYS A 319 13.91 -2.98 -22.26
CA LYS A 319 14.68 -1.72 -22.24
C LYS A 319 13.95 -0.55 -21.59
N SER A 320 12.70 -0.75 -21.15
CA SER A 320 11.93 0.29 -20.47
C SER A 320 12.45 0.51 -19.05
N TYR A 321 12.52 1.77 -18.61
CA TYR A 321 12.86 2.10 -17.23
C TYR A 321 11.89 1.44 -16.22
N LEU A 322 10.60 1.28 -16.58
CA LEU A 322 9.63 0.59 -15.73
C LEU A 322 9.95 -0.89 -15.54
N TYR A 323 10.52 -1.55 -16.56
CA TYR A 323 10.99 -2.93 -16.44
C TYR A 323 12.17 -3.00 -15.45
N ALA A 324 13.13 -2.08 -15.58
CA ALA A 324 14.28 -1.99 -14.71
C ALA A 324 13.88 -1.74 -13.24
N LEU A 325 12.97 -0.79 -13.00
CA LEU A 325 12.44 -0.49 -11.68
C LEU A 325 11.65 -1.69 -11.09
N ALA A 326 10.81 -2.34 -11.89
CA ALA A 326 10.09 -3.53 -11.44
C ALA A 326 11.05 -4.68 -11.07
N TYR A 327 12.13 -4.85 -11.83
CA TYR A 327 13.12 -5.88 -11.54
C TYR A 327 13.87 -5.57 -10.23
N MET A 328 14.26 -4.31 -10.01
CA MET A 328 14.86 -3.84 -8.76
C MET A 328 13.93 -4.10 -7.56
N LEU A 329 12.63 -3.80 -7.69
CA LEU A 329 11.66 -3.99 -6.61
C LEU A 329 11.36 -5.48 -6.35
N ASP A 330 11.35 -6.34 -7.38
CA ASP A 330 11.28 -7.80 -7.20
C ASP A 330 12.52 -8.35 -6.46
N TYR A 331 13.70 -7.79 -6.74
CA TYR A 331 14.92 -8.11 -5.98
C TYR A 331 14.78 -7.71 -4.51
N PHE A 332 14.42 -6.45 -4.21
CA PHE A 332 14.20 -6.00 -2.82
C PHE A 332 13.10 -6.78 -2.09
N SER A 333 12.15 -7.35 -2.84
CA SER A 333 11.04 -8.14 -2.29
C SER A 333 11.29 -9.66 -2.28
N SER A 334 12.50 -10.13 -2.63
CA SER A 334 12.82 -11.56 -2.66
C SER A 334 13.28 -12.08 -1.29
N SER A 335 12.85 -13.30 -0.93
CA SER A 335 13.30 -13.97 0.30
C SER A 335 14.83 -14.19 0.27
N ARG A 336 15.46 -14.02 1.44
CA ARG A 336 16.89 -14.25 1.65
C ARG A 336 17.27 -15.71 1.91
N ASP A 337 16.31 -16.64 1.84
CA ASP A 337 16.50 -18.05 2.23
C ASP A 337 17.29 -18.88 1.20
N GLU A 338 17.27 -18.50 -0.10
CA GLU A 338 18.01 -19.21 -1.16
C GLU A 338 19.11 -18.32 -1.77
N ALA A 339 20.30 -18.40 -1.15
CA ALA A 339 21.43 -17.51 -1.43
C ALA A 339 21.92 -17.47 -2.90
N SER A 340 21.85 -18.59 -3.65
CA SER A 340 22.36 -18.60 -5.03
C SER A 340 21.45 -17.83 -6.00
N ILE A 341 20.13 -18.01 -5.87
CA ILE A 341 19.14 -17.34 -6.73
C ILE A 341 19.15 -15.82 -6.46
N LEU A 342 19.35 -15.44 -5.20
CA LEU A 342 19.40 -14.04 -4.80
C LEU A 342 20.60 -13.30 -5.40
N ASN A 343 21.77 -13.94 -5.48
CA ASN A 343 22.97 -13.36 -6.09
C ASN A 343 22.80 -13.13 -7.60
N ASP A 344 22.24 -14.11 -8.32
CA ASP A 344 22.00 -13.99 -9.76
C ASP A 344 21.01 -12.85 -10.05
N LYS A 345 19.92 -12.78 -9.28
CA LYS A 345 18.95 -11.68 -9.36
C LYS A 345 19.58 -10.32 -9.09
N TYR A 346 20.42 -10.22 -8.06
CA TYR A 346 21.12 -8.97 -7.74
C TYR A 346 21.99 -8.50 -8.91
N MET A 347 22.81 -9.40 -9.47
CA MET A 347 23.70 -9.06 -10.59
C MET A 347 22.91 -8.68 -11.85
N GLU A 348 21.79 -9.35 -12.13
CA GLU A 348 20.91 -9.02 -13.24
C GLU A 348 20.22 -7.66 -13.04
N ALA A 349 19.72 -7.35 -11.83
CA ALA A 349 19.13 -6.05 -11.52
C ALA A 349 20.12 -4.91 -11.78
N MET A 350 21.36 -5.07 -11.30
CA MET A 350 22.44 -4.10 -11.47
C MET A 350 22.77 -3.84 -12.95
N ASP A 351 22.81 -4.88 -13.76
CA ASP A 351 23.08 -4.76 -15.20
C ASP A 351 21.90 -4.12 -15.97
N ILE A 352 20.66 -4.44 -15.62
CA ILE A 352 19.47 -3.84 -16.24
C ILE A 352 19.40 -2.33 -15.93
N LEU A 353 19.64 -1.94 -14.67
CA LEU A 353 19.60 -0.53 -14.24
C LEU A 353 20.62 0.33 -15.00
N LEU A 354 21.86 -0.16 -15.16
CA LEU A 354 22.88 0.53 -15.96
C LEU A 354 22.52 0.64 -17.44
N ARG A 355 21.95 -0.42 -18.03
CA ARG A 355 21.52 -0.40 -19.44
C ARG A 355 20.40 0.61 -19.70
N CYS A 356 19.64 0.97 -18.67
CA CYS A 356 18.57 1.95 -18.73
C CYS A 356 19.00 3.35 -18.23
N ASP A 357 20.29 3.56 -17.95
CA ASP A 357 20.86 4.82 -17.42
C ASP A 357 20.22 5.29 -16.10
N LEU A 358 19.71 4.35 -15.30
CA LEU A 358 19.08 4.62 -14.00
C LEU A 358 20.15 4.66 -12.89
N ASN A 359 21.06 5.63 -12.98
CA ASN A 359 22.25 5.71 -12.13
C ASN A 359 21.91 5.77 -10.63
N ASN A 360 20.95 6.59 -10.19
CA ASN A 360 20.56 6.66 -8.77
C ASN A 360 20.01 5.32 -8.26
N ASN A 361 19.14 4.66 -9.02
CA ASN A 361 18.59 3.35 -8.64
C ASN A 361 19.64 2.24 -8.69
N TYR A 362 20.58 2.30 -9.64
CA TYR A 362 21.76 1.43 -9.66
C TYR A 362 22.58 1.59 -8.39
N LEU A 363 22.94 2.82 -8.02
CA LEU A 363 23.74 3.09 -6.83
C LEU A 363 23.02 2.61 -5.56
N ASN A 364 21.72 2.88 -5.44
CA ASN A 364 20.93 2.37 -4.31
C ASN A 364 20.98 0.85 -4.22
N THR A 365 20.72 0.18 -5.35
CA THR A 365 20.74 -1.29 -5.43
C THR A 365 22.13 -1.82 -5.10
N ALA A 366 23.19 -1.17 -5.59
CA ALA A 366 24.58 -1.54 -5.35
C ALA A 366 24.92 -1.64 -3.87
N LEU A 367 24.39 -0.71 -3.07
CA LEU A 367 24.60 -0.61 -1.64
C LEU A 367 23.66 -1.50 -0.81
N HIS A 368 22.65 -2.11 -1.44
CA HIS A 368 21.71 -3.08 -0.85
C HIS A 368 22.03 -4.50 -1.34
N PHE A 369 23.28 -4.93 -1.21
CA PHE A 369 23.73 -6.25 -1.66
C PHE A 369 23.33 -7.38 -0.70
N PRO A 370 23.24 -8.64 -1.17
CA PRO A 370 23.00 -9.80 -0.32
C PRO A 370 24.16 -10.04 0.65
N SER A 371 23.86 -10.35 1.92
CA SER A 371 24.89 -10.57 2.95
C SER A 371 25.88 -11.67 2.57
N GLN A 372 25.46 -12.67 1.77
CA GLN A 372 26.32 -13.77 1.33
C GLN A 372 27.39 -13.34 0.32
N ILE A 373 27.18 -12.25 -0.45
CA ILE A 373 28.24 -11.68 -1.31
C ILE A 373 29.36 -11.13 -0.43
N PHE A 374 29.01 -10.57 0.71
CA PHE A 374 29.93 -9.92 1.63
C PHE A 374 30.59 -10.87 2.64
N GLU A 375 29.86 -11.86 3.15
CA GLU A 375 30.35 -12.82 4.14
C GLU A 375 31.33 -13.85 3.56
N ASN A 376 31.27 -14.10 2.25
CA ASN A 376 32.11 -15.10 1.59
C ASN A 376 33.39 -14.48 1.00
N LYS A 377 34.55 -14.79 1.60
CA LYS A 377 35.88 -14.38 1.10
C LYS A 377 36.10 -14.66 -0.40
N LYS A 378 35.45 -15.66 -0.99
CA LYS A 378 35.58 -15.94 -2.44
C LYS A 378 34.99 -14.83 -3.34
N ASN A 379 34.10 -14.01 -2.79
CA ASN A 379 33.39 -12.94 -3.50
C ASN A 379 33.98 -11.54 -3.24
N GLU A 380 35.04 -11.44 -2.42
CA GLU A 380 35.68 -10.17 -2.04
C GLU A 380 36.02 -9.29 -3.25
N LYS A 381 36.61 -9.88 -4.29
CA LYS A 381 36.96 -9.15 -5.53
C LYS A 381 35.73 -8.64 -6.29
N ILE A 382 34.62 -9.37 -6.27
CA ILE A 382 33.37 -8.93 -6.89
C ILE A 382 32.83 -7.72 -6.13
N PHE A 383 32.83 -7.80 -4.80
CA PHE A 383 32.36 -6.75 -3.93
C PHE A 383 33.18 -5.45 -4.04
N SER A 384 34.52 -5.57 -4.00
CA SER A 384 35.43 -4.44 -4.20
C SER A 384 35.20 -3.74 -5.55
N ASN A 385 35.06 -4.49 -6.65
CA ASN A 385 34.75 -3.91 -7.96
C ASN A 385 33.40 -3.18 -8.00
N ILE A 386 32.39 -3.67 -7.28
CA ILE A 386 31.09 -3.00 -7.17
C ILE A 386 31.24 -1.67 -6.43
N LEU A 387 31.96 -1.64 -5.31
CA LEU A 387 32.18 -0.41 -4.54
C LEU A 387 32.97 0.64 -5.32
N GLU A 388 34.02 0.25 -6.05
CA GLU A 388 34.79 1.17 -6.91
C GLU A 388 33.93 1.79 -8.02
N LYS A 389 33.10 0.96 -8.67
CA LYS A 389 32.20 1.43 -9.73
C LYS A 389 31.12 2.36 -9.17
N THR A 390 30.56 2.02 -8.01
CA THR A 390 29.55 2.83 -7.30
C THR A 390 30.14 4.18 -6.87
N GLU A 391 31.37 4.21 -6.33
CA GLU A 391 32.07 5.46 -5.98
C GLU A 391 32.22 6.37 -7.21
N ARG A 392 32.69 5.81 -8.32
CA ARG A 392 32.92 6.57 -9.56
C ARG A 392 31.64 7.22 -10.05
N ILE A 393 30.56 6.44 -10.20
CA ILE A 393 29.27 6.93 -10.69
C ILE A 393 28.69 7.97 -9.72
N ALA A 394 28.69 7.71 -8.40
CA ALA A 394 28.20 8.66 -7.40
C ALA A 394 28.96 10.00 -7.43
N THR A 395 30.28 9.94 -7.65
CA THR A 395 31.13 11.14 -7.78
C THR A 395 30.85 11.90 -9.08
N GLU A 396 30.69 11.20 -10.20
CA GLU A 396 30.36 11.79 -11.52
C GLU A 396 29.04 12.58 -11.48
N ILE A 397 28.00 12.03 -10.84
CA ILE A 397 26.70 12.70 -10.68
C ILE A 397 26.66 13.69 -9.50
N LYS A 398 27.80 13.90 -8.81
CA LYS A 398 27.94 14.78 -7.64
C LYS A 398 26.99 14.42 -6.47
N ASN A 399 26.61 13.15 -6.32
CA ASN A 399 25.74 12.69 -5.23
C ASN A 399 26.58 12.37 -3.97
N GLN A 400 26.83 13.39 -3.14
CA GLN A 400 27.62 13.26 -1.91
C GLN A 400 26.96 12.35 -0.86
N HIS A 401 25.63 12.24 -0.86
CA HIS A 401 24.89 11.32 0.01
C HIS A 401 25.36 9.87 -0.25
N LEU A 402 25.38 9.44 -1.51
CA LEU A 402 25.81 8.09 -1.88
C LEU A 402 27.32 7.90 -1.78
N VAL A 403 28.12 8.92 -2.07
CA VAL A 403 29.59 8.86 -1.87
C VAL A 403 29.92 8.53 -0.41
N ALA A 404 29.24 9.16 0.55
CA ALA A 404 29.42 8.83 1.97
C ALA A 404 29.02 7.39 2.29
N ALA A 405 27.92 6.90 1.73
CA ALA A 405 27.48 5.52 1.92
C ALA A 405 28.48 4.51 1.32
N VAL A 406 29.11 4.83 0.19
CA VAL A 406 30.18 3.98 -0.39
C VAL A 406 31.40 3.92 0.53
N TYR A 407 31.85 5.04 1.07
CA TYR A 407 32.97 5.03 2.03
C TYR A 407 32.63 4.25 3.30
N HIS A 408 31.39 4.34 3.79
CA HIS A 408 30.94 3.51 4.91
C HIS A 408 31.06 2.02 4.60
N TRP A 409 30.60 1.57 3.43
CA TRP A 409 30.71 0.16 3.04
C TRP A 409 32.13 -0.29 2.75
N LYS A 410 32.99 0.57 2.20
CA LYS A 410 34.43 0.29 2.08
C LYS A 410 35.10 0.15 3.43
N ALA A 411 34.70 0.95 4.41
CA ALA A 411 35.24 0.83 5.75
C ALA A 411 34.91 -0.53 6.38
N ILE A 412 33.63 -0.95 6.26
CA ILE A 412 33.17 -2.27 6.71
C ILE A 412 33.88 -3.41 5.94
N HIS A 413 34.12 -3.24 4.64
CA HIS A 413 34.90 -4.19 3.83
C HIS A 413 36.33 -4.37 4.34
N ASP A 414 37.03 -3.26 4.53
CA ASP A 414 38.44 -3.25 4.91
C ASP A 414 38.61 -3.77 6.33
N GLU A 415 37.67 -3.47 7.23
CA GLU A 415 37.56 -4.08 8.55
C GLU A 415 37.46 -5.61 8.45
N TYR A 416 36.58 -6.11 7.59
CA TYR A 416 36.36 -7.55 7.41
C TYR A 416 37.60 -8.28 6.88
N ASN A 417 38.44 -7.58 6.12
CA ASN A 417 39.72 -8.07 5.61
C ASN A 417 40.90 -7.83 6.55
N GLY A 418 40.67 -7.16 7.70
CA GLY A 418 41.68 -6.87 8.71
C GLY A 418 42.54 -5.63 8.43
N ASP A 419 42.22 -4.81 7.44
CA ASP A 419 42.88 -3.53 7.18
C ASP A 419 42.26 -2.40 8.01
N ILE A 420 42.63 -2.38 9.29
CA ILE A 420 42.14 -1.42 10.29
C ILE A 420 42.43 0.03 9.88
N ASN A 421 43.55 0.30 9.22
CA ASN A 421 43.96 1.65 8.85
C ASN A 421 43.14 2.20 7.70
N SER A 422 42.91 1.38 6.66
CA SER A 422 42.05 1.76 5.54
C SER A 422 40.60 1.93 6.00
N ALA A 423 40.11 1.00 6.84
CA ALA A 423 38.78 1.08 7.42
C ALA A 423 38.53 2.40 8.16
N ARG A 424 39.45 2.77 9.06
CA ARG A 424 39.36 4.04 9.81
C ARG A 424 39.32 5.26 8.89
N LYS A 425 40.18 5.29 7.87
CA LYS A 425 40.25 6.41 6.91
C LYS A 425 38.93 6.59 6.16
N ASP A 426 38.29 5.51 5.74
CA ASP A 426 37.04 5.59 4.99
C ASP A 426 35.84 5.90 5.91
N PHE A 427 35.81 5.39 7.15
CA PHE A 427 34.86 5.85 8.17
C PHE A 427 34.95 7.36 8.42
N ASP A 428 36.16 7.90 8.60
CA ASP A 428 36.38 9.33 8.86
C ASP A 428 35.87 10.20 7.69
N LYS A 429 36.07 9.75 6.44
CA LYS A 429 35.52 10.45 5.26
C LYS A 429 34.00 10.41 5.24
N ALA A 430 33.42 9.23 5.49
CA ALA A 430 31.98 9.03 5.46
C ALA A 430 31.29 9.90 6.53
N GLU A 431 31.84 9.91 7.74
CA GLU A 431 31.37 10.76 8.84
C GLU A 431 31.47 12.25 8.49
N LYS A 432 32.60 12.68 7.93
CA LYS A 432 32.81 14.08 7.55
C LYS A 432 31.75 14.55 6.55
N ILE A 433 31.53 13.77 5.49
CA ILE A 433 30.55 14.12 4.45
C ILE A 433 29.14 14.19 5.05
N ARG A 434 28.70 13.19 5.83
CA ARG A 434 27.35 13.21 6.43
C ARG A 434 27.14 14.36 7.42
N THR A 435 28.19 14.70 8.17
CA THR A 435 28.18 15.85 9.09
C THR A 435 27.99 17.15 8.32
N GLU A 436 28.73 17.34 7.21
CA GLU A 436 28.60 18.51 6.32
C GLU A 436 27.21 18.59 5.65
N LEU A 437 26.59 17.44 5.34
CA LEU A 437 25.24 17.38 4.77
C LEU A 437 24.13 17.64 5.78
N GLY A 438 24.39 17.51 7.09
CA GLY A 438 23.37 17.65 8.14
C GLY A 438 22.33 16.52 8.14
N ASP A 439 22.68 15.35 7.59
CA ASP A 439 21.80 14.18 7.50
C ASP A 439 21.92 13.33 8.76
N LEU A 440 21.04 13.61 9.73
CA LEU A 440 21.09 13.02 11.07
C LEU A 440 21.00 11.49 11.05
N GLU A 441 20.01 10.93 10.37
CA GLU A 441 19.75 9.48 10.42
C GLU A 441 20.90 8.70 9.80
N GLN A 442 21.42 9.16 8.66
CA GLN A 442 22.55 8.50 8.01
C GLN A 442 23.86 8.71 8.79
N LEU A 443 24.03 9.85 9.46
CA LEU A 443 25.14 10.06 10.38
C LEU A 443 25.09 9.07 11.56
N LEU A 444 23.90 8.82 12.14
CA LEU A 444 23.71 7.82 13.19
C LEU A 444 24.10 6.40 12.70
N ARG A 445 23.74 6.03 11.47
CA ARG A 445 24.15 4.74 10.86
C ARG A 445 25.67 4.60 10.76
N ILE A 446 26.38 5.65 10.33
CA ILE A 446 27.86 5.65 10.26
C ILE A 446 28.47 5.57 11.65
N LYS A 447 27.98 6.37 12.61
CA LYS A 447 28.44 6.35 13.99
C LYS A 447 28.27 4.98 14.63
N ASN A 448 27.18 4.29 14.32
CA ASN A 448 26.95 2.92 14.73
C ASN A 448 27.99 1.95 14.15
N GLY A 449 28.30 2.06 12.85
CA GLY A 449 29.35 1.29 12.20
C GLY A 449 30.75 1.55 12.82
N ILE A 450 31.09 2.80 13.09
CA ILE A 450 32.35 3.18 13.76
C ILE A 450 32.42 2.59 15.17
N SER A 451 31.29 2.59 15.90
CA SER A 451 31.21 1.98 17.23
C SER A 451 31.44 0.47 17.18
N ASP A 452 30.76 -0.25 16.28
CA ASP A 452 30.95 -1.69 16.09
C ASP A 452 32.41 -2.00 15.74
N PHE A 453 32.98 -1.26 14.78
CA PHE A 453 34.39 -1.36 14.41
C PHE A 453 35.32 -1.22 15.62
N ASN A 454 35.14 -0.15 16.40
CA ASN A 454 35.94 0.09 17.61
C ASN A 454 35.77 -1.03 18.65
N LEU A 455 34.59 -1.64 18.79
CA LEU A 455 34.40 -2.81 19.66
C LEU A 455 35.25 -4.00 19.18
N ARG A 456 35.24 -4.29 17.87
CA ARG A 456 35.96 -5.45 17.32
C ARG A 456 37.46 -5.37 17.52
N ILE A 457 38.04 -4.17 17.36
CA ILE A 457 39.46 -3.91 17.59
C ILE A 457 39.79 -3.65 19.07
N ALA A 458 38.83 -3.83 19.98
CA ALA A 458 38.97 -3.60 21.42
C ALA A 458 39.37 -2.17 21.80
N HIS A 459 38.88 -1.16 21.07
CA HIS A 459 38.85 0.26 21.44
C HIS A 459 37.49 0.58 22.11
N ILE A 460 37.21 -0.12 23.22
CA ILE A 460 35.87 -0.20 23.82
C ILE A 460 35.39 1.16 24.34
N LYS A 461 36.31 1.96 24.92
CA LYS A 461 35.96 3.30 25.42
C LYS A 461 35.61 4.24 24.29
N GLU A 462 36.36 4.18 23.19
CA GLU A 462 36.09 4.97 21.99
C GLU A 462 34.77 4.55 21.34
N ALA A 463 34.46 3.25 21.28
CA ALA A 463 33.16 2.76 20.82
C ALA A 463 31.99 3.41 21.60
N TYR A 464 32.07 3.38 22.94
CA TYR A 464 31.07 4.00 23.79
C TYR A 464 30.94 5.52 23.56
N ASN A 465 32.07 6.22 23.48
CA ASN A 465 32.07 7.68 23.32
C ASN A 465 31.46 8.13 21.98
N VAL A 466 31.79 7.43 20.88
CA VAL A 466 31.30 7.77 19.53
C VAL A 466 29.77 7.81 19.47
N LEU A 467 29.10 6.86 20.12
CA LEU A 467 27.65 6.84 20.22
C LEU A 467 27.15 7.81 21.30
N ASN A 468 27.80 7.86 22.48
CA ASN A 468 27.38 8.75 23.56
C ASN A 468 27.39 10.24 23.15
N ASP A 469 28.25 10.64 22.23
CA ASP A 469 28.31 12.03 21.74
C ASP A 469 27.07 12.42 20.91
N ILE A 470 26.38 11.46 20.30
CA ILE A 470 25.25 11.70 19.39
C ILE A 470 23.92 11.10 19.88
N ILE A 471 23.95 10.26 20.92
CA ILE A 471 22.78 9.52 21.43
C ILE A 471 21.63 10.45 21.86
N SER A 472 21.92 11.69 22.27
CA SER A 472 20.89 12.69 22.58
C SER A 472 19.98 13.02 21.38
N GLN A 473 20.43 12.77 20.16
CA GLN A 473 19.69 13.08 18.93
C GLN A 473 18.68 11.98 18.56
N LEU A 474 18.70 10.82 19.25
CA LEU A 474 17.72 9.75 19.04
C LEU A 474 16.26 10.21 19.25
N PHE A 475 16.04 11.26 20.05
CA PHE A 475 14.72 11.89 20.22
C PHE A 475 14.14 12.47 18.93
N MET A 476 14.98 12.79 17.96
CA MET A 476 14.58 13.46 16.72
C MET A 476 14.12 12.47 15.63
N ILE A 477 14.38 11.17 15.80
CA ILE A 477 14.06 10.13 14.82
C ILE A 477 13.04 9.14 15.36
N SER A 478 12.30 8.46 14.48
CA SER A 478 11.34 7.39 14.83
C SER A 478 11.62 6.07 14.10
N ASP A 479 12.83 5.90 13.56
CA ASP A 479 13.34 4.59 13.12
C ASP A 479 13.77 3.78 14.36
N TYR A 480 12.80 3.08 14.95
CA TYR A 480 13.02 2.24 16.13
C TYR A 480 13.98 1.06 15.88
N PRO A 481 13.98 0.39 14.72
CA PRO A 481 15.05 -0.54 14.35
C PRO A 481 16.46 0.05 14.49
N LEU A 482 16.71 1.23 13.93
CA LEU A 482 18.00 1.91 14.04
C LEU A 482 18.32 2.29 15.50
N ILE A 483 17.34 2.86 16.21
CA ILE A 483 17.48 3.21 17.65
C ILE A 483 17.92 1.98 18.46
N MET A 484 17.27 0.83 18.27
CA MET A 484 17.62 -0.41 18.97
C MET A 484 19.01 -0.92 18.59
N GLU A 485 19.43 -0.78 17.34
CA GLU A 485 20.78 -1.17 16.92
C GLU A 485 21.87 -0.32 17.61
N LEU A 486 21.68 1.00 17.67
CA LEU A 486 22.60 1.91 18.37
C LEU A 486 22.65 1.62 19.87
N LEU A 487 21.48 1.47 20.51
CA LEU A 487 21.41 1.16 21.94
C LEU A 487 22.05 -0.20 22.25
N LYS A 488 21.93 -1.19 21.37
CA LYS A 488 22.61 -2.49 21.51
C LYS A 488 24.12 -2.33 21.52
N ASN A 489 24.68 -1.63 20.53
CA ASN A 489 26.12 -1.43 20.44
C ASN A 489 26.64 -0.59 21.63
N GLN A 490 25.85 0.38 22.10
CA GLN A 490 26.17 1.15 23.30
C GLN A 490 26.16 0.28 24.57
N ALA A 491 25.17 -0.62 24.70
CA ALA A 491 25.09 -1.56 25.81
C ALA A 491 26.26 -2.54 25.81
N GLN A 492 26.64 -3.06 24.63
CA GLN A 492 27.81 -3.92 24.46
C GLN A 492 29.11 -3.22 24.82
N ALA A 493 29.27 -1.95 24.43
CA ALA A 493 30.44 -1.16 24.81
C ALA A 493 30.54 -0.99 26.34
N ALA A 494 29.43 -0.67 27.01
CA ALA A 494 29.38 -0.60 28.47
C ALA A 494 29.68 -1.96 29.12
N PHE A 495 29.08 -3.03 28.61
CA PHE A 495 29.25 -4.40 29.11
C PHE A 495 30.71 -4.87 29.02
N TYR A 496 31.35 -4.74 27.85
CA TYR A 496 32.75 -5.16 27.69
C TYR A 496 33.75 -4.23 28.39
N PHE A 497 33.32 -3.05 28.84
CA PHE A 497 34.10 -2.14 29.67
C PHE A 497 33.90 -2.34 31.19
N HIS A 498 33.05 -3.31 31.58
CA HIS A 498 32.68 -3.61 32.97
C HIS A 498 31.83 -2.54 33.66
N ASP A 499 31.18 -1.66 32.89
CA ASP A 499 30.15 -0.73 33.41
C ASP A 499 28.78 -1.40 33.34
N TYR A 500 28.59 -2.43 34.17
CA TYR A 500 27.40 -3.27 34.13
C TYR A 500 26.11 -2.53 34.52
N GLU A 501 26.19 -1.50 35.35
CA GLU A 501 25.06 -0.64 35.70
C GLU A 501 24.51 0.07 34.44
N THR A 502 25.39 0.71 33.67
CA THR A 502 25.00 1.36 32.41
C THR A 502 24.52 0.36 31.37
N ALA A 503 25.18 -0.81 31.28
CA ALA A 503 24.78 -1.87 30.35
C ALA A 503 23.38 -2.43 30.66
N GLU A 504 23.05 -2.58 31.95
CA GLU A 504 21.74 -3.05 32.42
C GLU A 504 20.64 -2.03 32.11
N GLU A 505 20.86 -0.74 32.40
CA GLU A 505 19.91 0.34 32.07
C GLU A 505 19.55 0.33 30.57
N LEU A 506 20.56 0.27 29.69
CA LEU A 506 20.36 0.22 28.24
C LEU A 506 19.64 -1.06 27.80
N THR A 507 19.97 -2.20 28.41
CA THR A 507 19.35 -3.50 28.10
C THR A 507 17.87 -3.53 28.45
N LEU A 508 17.47 -2.92 29.57
CA LEU A 508 16.06 -2.80 29.96
C LEU A 508 15.27 -1.94 28.97
N THR A 509 15.81 -0.79 28.56
CA THR A 509 15.19 0.05 27.53
C THR A 509 15.08 -0.68 26.19
N LEU A 510 16.12 -1.44 25.79
CA LEU A 510 16.08 -2.27 24.57
C LEU A 510 14.96 -3.31 24.62
N LEU A 511 14.80 -4.00 25.75
CA LEU A 511 13.74 -5.00 25.93
C LEU A 511 12.35 -4.37 25.83
N ASP A 512 12.16 -3.18 26.41
CA ASP A 512 10.92 -2.41 26.31
C ASP A 512 10.58 -2.02 24.86
N LEU A 513 11.56 -1.50 24.11
CA LEU A 513 11.39 -1.17 22.70
C LEU A 513 11.11 -2.43 21.85
N TYR A 514 11.82 -3.53 22.11
CA TYR A 514 11.61 -4.80 21.42
C TYR A 514 10.17 -5.30 21.60
N GLN A 515 9.63 -5.23 22.81
CA GLN A 515 8.25 -5.64 23.08
C GLN A 515 7.22 -4.79 22.35
N LYS A 516 7.49 -3.50 22.13
CA LYS A 516 6.60 -2.57 21.42
C LYS A 516 6.65 -2.73 19.90
N PHE A 517 7.85 -2.88 19.32
CA PHE A 517 8.05 -2.72 17.87
C PHE A 517 8.46 -4.00 17.12
N VAL A 518 8.83 -5.08 17.82
CA VAL A 518 9.37 -6.30 17.19
C VAL A 518 8.45 -7.51 17.34
N LYS A 519 7.72 -7.60 18.46
CA LYS A 519 7.00 -8.81 18.90
C LYS A 519 6.01 -9.41 17.88
N ASP A 520 5.47 -8.59 16.97
CA ASP A 520 4.46 -9.00 15.98
C ASP A 520 4.94 -8.93 14.51
N ASP A 521 6.17 -8.46 14.23
CA ASP A 521 6.66 -8.17 12.87
C ASP A 521 7.84 -9.08 12.47
N VAL A 522 7.56 -10.15 11.72
CA VAL A 522 8.54 -11.20 11.39
C VAL A 522 9.32 -10.89 10.09
N ALA A 523 9.75 -9.65 9.89
CA ALA A 523 10.62 -9.30 8.76
C ALA A 523 11.66 -8.29 9.22
N ILE A 524 12.41 -8.69 10.23
CA ILE A 524 13.33 -7.78 10.88
C ILE A 524 14.75 -8.07 10.41
N ASN A 525 15.40 -7.00 9.96
CA ASN A 525 16.82 -6.89 9.67
C ASN A 525 17.64 -7.82 10.58
N SER A 526 18.62 -8.52 10.01
CA SER A 526 19.56 -9.39 10.71
C SER A 526 20.34 -8.73 11.87
N TYR A 527 20.21 -7.41 12.02
CA TYR A 527 20.97 -6.57 12.95
C TYR A 527 20.21 -6.20 14.24
N ILE A 528 18.89 -6.40 14.30
CA ILE A 528 18.12 -6.20 15.54
C ILE A 528 18.52 -7.30 16.53
N PRO A 529 18.87 -6.95 17.78
CA PRO A 529 19.21 -7.94 18.80
C PRO A 529 18.07 -8.92 19.00
N LYS A 530 18.40 -10.20 19.11
CA LYS A 530 17.41 -11.25 19.36
C LYS A 530 17.02 -11.22 20.82
N SER A 531 15.77 -11.58 21.12
CA SER A 531 15.23 -11.52 22.49
C SER A 531 16.08 -12.28 23.52
N ASN A 532 16.79 -13.34 23.11
CA ASN A 532 17.63 -14.12 24.02
C ASN A 532 19.06 -13.61 24.19
N ASP A 533 19.51 -12.65 23.36
CA ASP A 533 20.84 -12.06 23.52
C ASP A 533 20.95 -11.36 24.87
N PHE A 534 19.86 -10.72 25.33
CA PHE A 534 19.79 -10.02 26.62
C PHE A 534 20.02 -10.94 27.83
N TYR A 535 19.41 -12.13 27.84
CA TYR A 535 19.59 -13.10 28.92
C TYR A 535 21.02 -13.63 29.00
N SER A 536 21.73 -13.72 27.86
CA SER A 536 23.14 -14.12 27.88
C SER A 536 24.03 -13.07 28.55
N PHE A 537 23.78 -11.77 28.32
CA PHE A 537 24.55 -10.72 28.97
C PHE A 537 24.22 -10.64 30.46
N GLN A 538 22.93 -10.68 30.82
CA GLN A 538 22.50 -10.71 32.23
C GLN A 538 23.12 -11.87 33.00
N ALA A 539 23.12 -13.09 32.46
CA ALA A 539 23.73 -14.23 33.14
C ALA A 539 25.23 -14.05 33.44
N VAL A 540 25.96 -13.33 32.58
CA VAL A 540 27.38 -13.01 32.84
C VAL A 540 27.51 -11.95 33.95
N VAL A 541 26.65 -10.93 33.95
CA VAL A 541 26.59 -9.93 35.04
C VAL A 541 26.25 -10.60 36.37
N ASP A 542 25.29 -11.52 36.37
CA ASP A 542 24.89 -12.32 37.55
C ASP A 542 26.08 -13.12 38.09
N ILE A 543 26.83 -13.80 37.22
CA ILE A 543 28.06 -14.52 37.60
C ILE A 543 29.09 -13.56 38.20
N TYR A 544 29.29 -12.39 37.58
CA TYR A 544 30.22 -11.38 38.09
C TYR A 544 29.80 -10.86 39.47
N ASN A 545 28.50 -10.72 39.73
CA ASN A 545 27.94 -10.33 41.01
C ASN A 545 27.83 -11.48 42.03
N GLN A 546 28.27 -12.69 41.66
CA GLN A 546 28.16 -13.93 42.45
C GLN A 546 26.72 -14.41 42.68
N ASP A 547 25.77 -13.96 41.87
CA ASP A 547 24.39 -14.42 41.88
C ASP A 547 24.18 -15.63 40.94
N PHE A 548 24.74 -16.77 41.34
CA PHE A 548 24.66 -17.98 40.54
C PHE A 548 23.23 -18.53 40.42
N PHE A 549 22.32 -18.14 41.30
CA PHE A 549 20.92 -18.57 41.25
C PHE A 549 20.21 -17.95 40.02
N HIS A 550 20.32 -16.63 39.85
CA HIS A 550 19.75 -15.96 38.68
C HIS A 550 20.49 -16.35 37.39
N ALA A 551 21.80 -16.56 37.44
CA ALA A 551 22.56 -17.07 36.30
C ALA A 551 22.07 -18.46 35.83
N GLU A 552 21.77 -19.38 36.76
CA GLU A 552 21.20 -20.70 36.45
C GLU A 552 19.78 -20.59 35.86
N MET A 553 18.96 -19.67 36.37
CA MET A 553 17.62 -19.40 35.84
C MET A 553 17.68 -18.88 34.40
N ASN A 554 18.54 -17.89 34.14
CA ASN A 554 18.78 -17.34 32.80
C ASN A 554 19.33 -18.41 31.84
N LEU A 555 20.24 -19.27 32.31
CA LEU A 555 20.72 -20.41 31.52
C LEU A 555 19.60 -21.42 31.18
N SER A 556 18.68 -21.67 32.12
CA SER A 556 17.52 -22.55 31.89
C SER A 556 16.57 -21.98 30.84
N LEU A 557 16.33 -20.66 30.86
CA LEU A 557 15.56 -19.95 29.82
C LEU A 557 16.23 -20.07 28.45
N LEU A 558 17.56 -19.92 28.39
CA LEU A 558 18.34 -20.11 27.17
C LEU A 558 18.33 -21.57 26.65
N SER A 559 18.22 -22.56 27.55
CA SER A 559 18.30 -23.99 27.23
C SER A 559 16.95 -24.66 26.95
N SER A 560 15.84 -24.14 27.48
CA SER A 560 14.49 -24.72 27.43
C SER A 560 13.75 -24.55 26.08
N GLY A 561 14.39 -23.90 25.12
CA GLY A 561 13.96 -23.87 23.73
C GLY A 561 13.33 -22.55 23.32
N MET A 562 14.17 -21.64 22.83
CA MET A 562 13.79 -20.69 21.77
C MET A 562 15.01 -20.53 20.86
N LYS A 563 14.88 -20.92 19.59
CA LYS A 563 15.96 -20.97 18.57
C LYS A 563 16.55 -19.60 18.19
N ASP A 564 16.23 -18.56 18.94
CA ASP A 564 16.45 -17.17 18.56
C ASP A 564 17.54 -16.50 19.41
N ILE A 565 18.79 -16.91 19.18
CA ILE A 565 19.99 -16.26 19.74
C ILE A 565 20.98 -15.94 18.60
N SER A 566 21.72 -14.84 18.73
CA SER A 566 22.68 -14.37 17.71
C SER A 566 23.94 -15.23 17.71
N ASP A 567 24.61 -15.37 16.56
CA ASP A 567 25.76 -16.27 16.42
C ASP A 567 26.96 -15.86 17.30
N ASN A 568 27.14 -14.56 17.53
CA ASN A 568 28.13 -14.03 18.47
C ASN A 568 27.72 -14.21 19.94
N CYS A 569 26.43 -14.42 20.24
CA CYS A 569 25.90 -14.63 21.59
C CYS A 569 25.81 -16.12 21.98
N LYS A 570 25.64 -17.04 21.01
CA LYS A 570 25.65 -18.50 21.24
C LYS A 570 26.81 -19.02 22.12
N PRO A 571 28.05 -18.53 21.96
CA PRO A 571 29.19 -18.96 22.77
C PRO A 571 29.07 -18.63 24.27
N PHE A 572 28.20 -17.68 24.65
CA PHE A 572 27.96 -17.39 26.06
C PHE A 572 27.24 -18.54 26.78
N ILE A 573 26.44 -19.36 26.09
CA ILE A 573 25.76 -20.52 26.72
C ILE A 573 26.78 -21.52 27.30
N PRO A 574 27.72 -22.09 26.52
CA PRO A 574 28.74 -22.98 27.06
C PRO A 574 29.69 -22.25 28.03
N PHE A 575 29.90 -20.93 27.90
CA PHE A 575 30.68 -20.16 28.87
C PHE A 575 29.99 -20.05 30.24
N ILE A 576 28.70 -19.72 30.28
CA ILE A 576 27.88 -19.66 31.51
C ILE A 576 27.85 -21.06 32.17
N GLN A 577 27.70 -22.12 31.36
CA GLN A 577 27.81 -23.51 31.84
C GLN A 577 29.19 -23.79 32.44
N ALA A 578 30.28 -23.31 31.84
CA ALA A 578 31.62 -23.45 32.40
C ALA A 578 31.74 -22.76 33.76
N CYS A 579 31.21 -21.55 33.90
CA CYS A 579 31.24 -20.80 35.16
C CYS A 579 30.47 -21.51 36.28
N ILE A 580 29.23 -21.95 36.01
CA ILE A 580 28.40 -22.67 36.99
C ILE A 580 29.05 -24.01 37.37
N THR A 581 29.60 -24.73 36.40
CA THR A 581 30.25 -26.02 36.65
C THR A 581 31.52 -25.86 37.49
N ALA A 582 32.32 -24.82 37.23
CA ALA A 582 33.50 -24.48 38.04
C ALA A 582 33.12 -24.13 39.48
N LYS A 583 32.07 -23.32 39.69
CA LYS A 583 31.54 -23.01 41.02
C LYS A 583 31.07 -24.27 41.78
N ASN A 584 30.60 -25.29 41.06
CA ASN A 584 30.19 -26.58 41.64
C ASN A 584 31.37 -27.55 41.84
N GLY A 585 32.62 -27.16 41.52
CA GLY A 585 33.84 -27.91 41.79
C GLY A 585 34.27 -28.92 40.71
N ASP A 586 33.57 -29.00 39.57
CA ASP A 586 33.92 -29.90 38.45
C ASP A 586 34.71 -29.13 37.37
N TYR A 587 36.00 -28.94 37.61
CA TYR A 587 36.87 -28.13 36.76
C TYR A 587 37.14 -28.75 35.39
N ASP A 588 37.21 -30.08 35.28
CA ASP A 588 37.45 -30.78 34.02
C ASP A 588 36.29 -30.55 33.03
N LYS A 589 35.05 -30.67 33.52
CA LYS A 589 33.86 -30.38 32.71
C LYS A 589 33.73 -28.90 32.41
N ALA A 590 34.14 -28.02 33.34
CA ALA A 590 34.15 -26.59 33.12
C ALA A 590 35.14 -26.18 32.00
N GLU A 591 36.37 -26.69 31.99
CA GLU A 591 37.37 -26.41 30.95
C GLU A 591 36.90 -26.92 29.57
N LYS A 592 36.20 -28.06 29.51
CA LYS A 592 35.57 -28.57 28.27
C LYS A 592 34.48 -27.65 27.74
N ASN A 593 33.64 -27.11 28.62
CA ASN A 593 32.60 -26.14 28.25
C ASN A 593 33.22 -24.82 27.78
N LEU A 594 34.23 -24.30 28.48
CA LEU A 594 34.97 -23.11 28.07
C LEU A 594 35.64 -23.29 26.70
N THR A 595 36.29 -24.44 26.48
CA THR A 595 36.89 -24.80 25.18
C THR A 595 35.84 -24.84 24.07
N THR A 596 34.63 -25.29 24.38
CA THR A 596 33.50 -25.28 23.43
C THR A 596 33.11 -23.85 23.06
N ALA A 597 33.00 -22.94 24.04
CA ALA A 597 32.72 -21.52 23.79
C ALA A 597 33.79 -20.87 22.89
N VAL A 598 35.07 -21.05 23.25
CA VAL A 598 36.21 -20.50 22.49
C VAL A 598 36.24 -21.06 21.05
N ASN A 599 36.03 -22.37 20.88
CA ASN A 599 36.03 -22.99 19.55
C ASN A 599 34.86 -22.52 18.68
N GLN A 600 33.71 -22.19 19.27
CA GLN A 600 32.61 -21.57 18.53
C GLN A 600 32.99 -20.18 18.03
N LEU A 601 33.62 -19.35 18.86
CA LEU A 601 34.08 -18.00 18.46
C LEU A 601 35.23 -18.05 17.43
N LYS A 602 36.19 -18.96 17.58
CA LYS A 602 37.31 -19.11 16.62
C LYS A 602 36.83 -19.42 15.20
N LYS A 603 35.72 -20.14 15.04
CA LYS A 603 35.11 -20.41 13.73
C LYS A 603 34.57 -19.17 13.03
N LEU A 604 34.29 -18.10 13.77
CA LEU A 604 33.74 -16.86 13.24
C LEU A 604 34.83 -15.84 12.82
N GLU A 605 36.11 -16.13 13.06
CA GLU A 605 37.33 -15.35 12.74
C GLU A 605 37.41 -13.88 13.24
N LYS A 606 36.28 -13.23 13.60
CA LYS A 606 36.16 -11.77 13.80
C LYS A 606 35.86 -11.32 15.24
N TYR A 607 35.75 -12.26 16.17
CA TYR A 607 35.32 -11.98 17.56
C TYR A 607 36.41 -12.28 18.59
N ASN A 608 37.67 -12.00 18.26
CA ASN A 608 38.81 -12.26 19.15
C ASN A 608 38.72 -11.47 20.47
N HIS A 609 38.15 -10.27 20.46
CA HIS A 609 37.87 -9.50 21.68
C HIS A 609 36.91 -10.24 22.63
N ILE A 610 35.89 -10.92 22.10
CA ILE A 610 34.97 -11.75 22.92
C ILE A 610 35.72 -12.96 23.49
N ILE A 611 36.61 -13.59 22.72
CA ILE A 611 37.43 -14.72 23.21
C ILE A 611 38.27 -14.27 24.41
N VAL A 612 38.99 -13.15 24.29
CA VAL A 612 39.82 -12.64 25.39
C VAL A 612 38.95 -12.26 26.58
N PHE A 613 37.81 -11.60 26.35
CA PHE A 613 36.85 -11.25 27.40
C PHE A 613 36.39 -12.49 28.19
N ILE A 614 35.87 -13.53 27.52
CA ILE A 614 35.37 -14.73 28.25
C ILE A 614 36.48 -15.46 29.00
N LEU A 615 37.71 -15.48 28.48
CA LEU A 615 38.86 -16.09 29.16
C LEU A 615 39.21 -15.27 30.42
N TYR A 616 39.19 -13.94 30.32
CA TYR A 616 39.48 -13.07 31.45
C TYR A 616 38.39 -13.14 32.51
N GLU A 617 37.11 -13.12 32.14
CA GLU A 617 36.00 -13.30 33.09
C GLU A 617 36.07 -14.67 33.79
N TYR A 618 36.42 -15.74 33.06
CA TYR A 618 36.63 -17.05 33.67
C TYR A 618 37.83 -17.06 34.63
N ALA A 619 38.93 -16.39 34.27
CA ALA A 619 40.09 -16.27 35.16
C ALA A 619 39.76 -15.48 36.44
N ILE A 620 38.96 -14.41 36.35
CA ILE A 620 38.46 -13.66 37.51
C ILE A 620 37.64 -14.59 38.41
N LEU A 621 36.75 -15.39 37.83
CA LEU A 621 35.96 -16.37 38.60
C LEU A 621 36.85 -17.39 39.30
N LEU A 622 37.83 -17.97 38.61
CA LEU A 622 38.74 -18.96 39.19
C LEU A 622 39.60 -18.38 40.31
N ASP A 623 40.05 -17.13 40.20
CA ASP A 623 40.79 -16.45 41.26
C ASP A 623 39.92 -16.29 42.53
N ARG A 624 38.63 -15.95 42.36
CA ARG A 624 37.65 -15.88 43.47
C ARG A 624 37.34 -17.25 44.08
N LEU A 625 37.43 -18.32 43.30
CA LEU A 625 37.29 -19.72 43.76
C LEU A 625 38.60 -20.31 44.31
N GLU A 626 39.61 -19.47 44.55
CA GLU A 626 40.93 -19.82 45.08
C GLU A 626 41.75 -20.78 44.18
N GLN A 627 41.40 -20.91 42.89
CA GLN A 627 42.11 -21.72 41.90
C GLN A 627 43.17 -20.90 41.14
N LYS A 628 44.19 -20.41 41.85
CA LYS A 628 45.17 -19.43 41.31
C LYS A 628 45.97 -19.93 40.11
N GLU A 629 46.47 -21.17 40.16
CA GLU A 629 47.28 -21.74 39.07
C GLU A 629 46.47 -21.87 37.77
N LEU A 630 45.22 -22.33 37.88
CA LEU A 630 44.31 -22.45 36.75
C LEU A 630 43.89 -21.06 36.24
N SER A 631 43.61 -20.12 37.14
CA SER A 631 43.30 -18.73 36.80
C SER A 631 44.43 -18.09 35.98
N GLU A 632 45.68 -18.23 36.42
CA GLU A 632 46.85 -17.70 35.73
C GLU A 632 47.07 -18.36 34.36
N LYS A 633 46.88 -19.68 34.26
CA LYS A 633 46.93 -20.43 32.99
C LYS A 633 45.92 -19.86 31.98
N ILE A 634 44.65 -19.70 32.38
CA ILE A 634 43.59 -19.19 31.50
C ILE A 634 43.84 -17.73 31.12
N PHE A 635 44.25 -16.89 32.08
CA PHE A 635 44.55 -15.50 31.81
C PHE A 635 45.70 -15.34 30.80
N ASN A 636 46.76 -16.13 30.94
CA ASN A 636 47.89 -16.10 30.00
C ASN A 636 47.49 -16.54 28.58
N GLN A 637 46.59 -17.53 28.45
CA GLN A 637 46.02 -17.89 27.14
C GLN A 637 45.28 -16.71 26.50
N GLY A 638 44.48 -15.96 27.27
CA GLY A 638 43.81 -14.76 26.79
C GLY A 638 44.80 -13.64 26.43
N LEU A 639 45.85 -13.45 27.23
CA LEU A 639 46.88 -12.44 27.01
C LEU A 639 47.68 -12.67 25.71
N GLU A 640 47.97 -13.93 25.38
CA GLU A 640 48.61 -14.28 24.10
C GLU A 640 47.74 -13.86 22.91
N ILE A 641 46.44 -14.21 22.94
CA ILE A 641 45.47 -13.84 21.89
C ILE A 641 45.34 -12.31 21.80
N ALA A 642 45.27 -11.61 22.93
CA ALA A 642 45.19 -10.15 22.96
C ALA A 642 46.40 -9.47 22.32
N LYS A 643 47.61 -10.00 22.55
CA LYS A 643 48.85 -9.49 21.94
C LYS A 643 48.93 -9.82 20.46
N GLU A 644 48.58 -11.06 20.07
CA GLU A 644 48.57 -11.51 18.68
C GLU A 644 47.69 -10.61 17.79
N HIS A 645 46.50 -10.24 18.30
CA HIS A 645 45.52 -9.42 17.58
C HIS A 645 45.56 -7.92 17.96
N SER A 646 46.58 -7.47 18.69
CA SER A 646 46.73 -6.05 19.08
C SER A 646 45.52 -5.44 19.81
N LEU A 647 44.84 -6.23 20.65
CA LEU A 647 43.62 -5.81 21.37
C LEU A 647 43.96 -4.98 22.61
N VAL A 648 44.32 -3.70 22.41
CA VAL A 648 44.96 -2.83 23.41
C VAL A 648 44.20 -2.73 24.73
N HIS A 649 42.86 -2.79 24.73
CA HIS A 649 42.08 -2.71 25.96
C HIS A 649 42.49 -3.77 26.99
N PHE A 650 42.83 -4.99 26.55
CA PHE A 650 43.10 -6.14 27.42
C PHE A 650 44.54 -6.23 27.94
N TYR A 651 45.50 -5.49 27.38
CA TYR A 651 46.91 -5.55 27.83
C TYR A 651 47.60 -4.18 27.99
N LYS A 652 46.92 -3.08 27.61
CA LYS A 652 47.36 -1.68 27.75
C LYS A 652 48.78 -1.41 27.21
N ASN A 653 49.19 -2.10 26.13
CA ASN A 653 50.53 -2.01 25.55
C ASN A 653 51.69 -2.36 26.52
N LYS A 654 51.41 -3.10 27.60
CA LYS A 654 52.42 -3.54 28.56
C LYS A 654 53.01 -4.91 28.17
N LYS A 655 54.33 -5.06 28.33
CA LYS A 655 55.02 -6.34 28.10
C LYS A 655 54.58 -7.42 29.09
N GLU A 656 54.52 -7.05 30.37
CA GLU A 656 53.95 -7.84 31.47
C GLU A 656 52.64 -7.19 31.91
N TYR A 657 51.57 -7.97 31.90
CA TYR A 657 50.23 -7.53 32.31
C TYR A 657 49.61 -8.67 33.10
N THR A 658 49.10 -8.39 34.30
CA THR A 658 48.55 -9.41 35.20
C THR A 658 47.03 -9.31 35.30
N LEU A 659 46.38 -10.37 35.78
CA LEU A 659 44.94 -10.35 36.10
C LEU A 659 44.59 -9.21 37.07
N ALA A 660 45.45 -8.97 38.07
CA ALA A 660 45.26 -7.88 39.02
C ALA A 660 45.36 -6.49 38.36
N ASP A 661 46.23 -6.32 37.36
CA ASP A 661 46.29 -5.07 36.58
C ASP A 661 45.01 -4.86 35.76
N TYR A 662 44.48 -5.94 35.18
CA TYR A 662 43.22 -5.93 34.43
C TYR A 662 42.04 -5.51 35.31
N VAL A 663 41.85 -6.17 36.46
CA VAL A 663 40.75 -5.84 37.39
C VAL A 663 40.88 -4.42 37.95
N LYS A 664 42.11 -3.95 38.24
CA LYS A 664 42.35 -2.57 38.67
C LYS A 664 42.05 -1.53 37.59
N SER A 665 41.97 -1.94 36.32
CA SER A 665 41.68 -1.03 35.21
C SER A 665 40.19 -0.72 35.03
N PHE A 666 39.32 -1.43 35.74
CA PHE A 666 37.88 -1.20 35.70
C PHE A 666 37.56 0.20 36.23
N THR A 667 36.88 0.99 35.40
CA THR A 667 36.49 2.37 35.69
C THR A 667 35.08 2.60 35.16
N LYS A 668 34.35 3.55 35.75
CA LYS A 668 33.02 3.92 35.24
C LYS A 668 33.15 4.78 33.98
N LEU A 669 32.29 4.54 33.00
CA LEU A 669 32.24 5.35 31.78
C LEU A 669 31.62 6.73 32.07
N ALA A 670 31.70 7.62 31.09
CA ALA A 670 30.97 8.88 31.16
C ALA A 670 29.45 8.58 31.23
N PRO A 671 28.65 9.39 31.95
CA PRO A 671 27.21 9.18 32.00
C PRO A 671 26.58 9.28 30.59
N LEU A 672 25.47 8.57 30.40
CA LEU A 672 24.72 8.61 29.15
C LEU A 672 24.21 10.04 28.86
N ASN A 673 24.48 10.53 27.65
CA ASN A 673 23.97 11.82 27.16
C ASN A 673 22.52 11.69 26.65
N ILE A 674 21.73 10.81 27.23
CA ILE A 674 20.32 10.64 26.89
C ILE A 674 19.54 10.31 28.17
N ASN A 675 18.32 10.85 28.24
CA ASN A 675 17.35 10.42 29.24
C ASN A 675 16.56 9.23 28.67
N LEU A 676 16.96 8.00 29.00
CA LEU A 676 16.34 6.77 28.49
C LEU A 676 14.82 6.73 28.77
N ARG A 677 14.39 7.20 29.95
CA ARG A 677 12.97 7.27 30.31
C ARG A 677 12.16 8.18 29.38
N MET A 678 12.71 9.33 29.00
CA MET A 678 12.04 10.18 28.01
C MET A 678 11.95 9.50 26.63
N LEU A 679 12.94 8.67 26.28
CA LEU A 679 12.95 7.95 25.01
C LEU A 679 11.86 6.86 25.02
N GLU A 680 11.74 6.13 26.13
CA GLU A 680 10.65 5.17 26.37
C GLU A 680 9.27 5.85 26.33
N ASP A 681 9.13 7.04 26.93
CA ASP A 681 7.89 7.82 26.88
C ASP A 681 7.54 8.26 25.45
N LYS A 682 8.54 8.66 24.65
CA LYS A 682 8.36 8.98 23.22
C LYS A 682 7.95 7.72 22.45
N ALA A 683 8.65 6.62 22.66
CA ALA A 683 8.37 5.33 22.06
C ALA A 683 6.95 4.83 22.37
N ALA A 684 6.49 4.98 23.61
CA ALA A 684 5.13 4.64 24.01
C ALA A 684 4.08 5.49 23.29
N LYS A 685 4.34 6.79 23.09
CA LYS A 685 3.45 7.68 22.32
C LYS A 685 3.40 7.29 20.85
N ASP A 686 4.56 7.10 20.21
CA ASP A 686 4.63 6.71 18.79
C ASP A 686 3.97 5.34 18.57
N TYR A 687 4.21 4.38 19.46
CA TYR A 687 3.54 3.08 19.44
C TYR A 687 2.02 3.22 19.57
N THR A 688 1.54 4.10 20.47
CA THR A 688 0.10 4.36 20.64
C THR A 688 -0.50 4.97 19.38
N ILE A 689 0.19 5.92 18.73
CA ILE A 689 -0.23 6.53 17.46
C ILE A 689 -0.31 5.45 16.37
N ASN A 690 0.71 4.61 16.24
CA ASN A 690 0.71 3.51 15.26
C ASN A 690 -0.42 2.49 15.54
N SER A 691 -0.66 2.16 16.82
CA SER A 691 -1.77 1.31 17.22
C SER A 691 -3.13 1.94 16.89
N LEU A 692 -3.28 3.26 17.07
CA LEU A 692 -4.49 4.00 16.66
C LEU A 692 -4.65 4.01 15.14
N HIS A 693 -3.58 4.19 14.36
CA HIS A 693 -3.62 4.09 12.90
C HIS A 693 -4.04 2.69 12.44
N ASN A 694 -3.48 1.64 13.05
CA ASN A 694 -3.90 0.26 12.78
C ASN A 694 -5.40 0.10 13.08
N LYS A 695 -5.89 0.57 14.23
CA LYS A 695 -7.32 0.56 14.54
C LYS A 695 -8.16 1.33 13.52
N ILE A 696 -7.70 2.49 13.05
CA ILE A 696 -8.39 3.25 11.99
C ILE A 696 -8.49 2.40 10.72
N ASN A 697 -7.41 1.73 10.31
CA ASN A 697 -7.44 0.83 9.15
C ASN A 697 -8.41 -0.35 9.35
N GLU A 698 -8.46 -0.92 10.55
CA GLU A 698 -9.43 -1.96 10.92
C GLU A 698 -10.89 -1.44 10.81
N TYR A 699 -11.15 -0.24 11.33
CA TYR A 699 -12.46 0.42 11.21
C TYR A 699 -12.81 0.73 9.75
N GLN A 700 -11.85 1.21 8.96
CA GLN A 700 -12.04 1.48 7.53
C GLN A 700 -12.36 0.21 6.76
N PHE A 701 -11.67 -0.90 7.05
CA PHE A 701 -11.98 -2.21 6.46
C PHE A 701 -13.43 -2.63 6.76
N ILE A 702 -13.85 -2.58 8.04
CA ILE A 702 -15.22 -2.91 8.44
C ILE A 702 -16.23 -1.98 7.74
N ASN A 703 -15.95 -0.68 7.68
CA ASN A 703 -16.81 0.30 7.02
C ASN A 703 -16.92 0.07 5.51
N LYS A 704 -15.82 -0.30 4.83
CA LYS A 704 -15.83 -0.67 3.41
C LYS A 704 -16.69 -1.92 3.18
N VAL A 705 -16.54 -2.97 3.99
CA VAL A 705 -17.41 -4.16 3.96
C VAL A 705 -18.89 -3.76 4.08
N ASN A 706 -19.21 -2.88 5.04
CA ASN A 706 -20.57 -2.38 5.25
C ASN A 706 -21.08 -1.48 4.12
N SER A 707 -20.21 -0.74 3.44
CA SER A 707 -20.62 0.12 2.32
C SER A 707 -21.02 -0.71 1.09
N TYR A 708 -20.31 -1.81 0.82
CA TYR A 708 -20.59 -2.66 -0.33
C TYR A 708 -21.92 -3.40 -0.20
N SER A 709 -22.39 -3.68 1.01
CA SER A 709 -23.69 -4.34 1.22
C SER A 709 -24.87 -3.48 0.78
N GLY A 710 -24.74 -2.14 0.81
CA GLY A 710 -25.79 -1.20 0.39
C GLY A 710 -25.76 -0.82 -1.09
N ILE A 711 -24.61 -0.96 -1.76
CA ILE A 711 -24.40 -0.47 -3.13
C ILE A 711 -24.53 -1.59 -4.17
N ILE A 712 -24.06 -2.80 -3.86
CA ILE A 712 -23.91 -3.87 -4.84
C ILE A 712 -25.13 -4.80 -4.81
N SER A 713 -25.80 -4.95 -5.96
CA SER A 713 -26.86 -5.92 -6.14
C SER A 713 -26.33 -7.29 -6.60
N GLY A 714 -26.55 -8.33 -5.79
CA GLY A 714 -26.28 -9.73 -6.16
C GLY A 714 -25.08 -10.34 -5.43
N SER A 715 -25.22 -11.61 -5.05
CA SER A 715 -24.26 -12.34 -4.20
C SER A 715 -22.87 -12.46 -4.82
N LYS A 716 -22.77 -12.77 -6.11
CA LYS A 716 -21.48 -12.97 -6.80
C LYS A 716 -20.65 -11.68 -6.89
N ALA A 717 -21.24 -10.58 -7.37
CA ALA A 717 -20.54 -9.30 -7.50
C ALA A 717 -20.11 -8.74 -6.14
N TYR A 718 -20.94 -8.93 -5.11
CA TYR A 718 -20.59 -8.59 -3.73
C TYR A 718 -19.39 -9.41 -3.24
N LEU A 719 -19.43 -10.74 -3.42
CA LEU A 719 -18.33 -11.61 -3.02
C LEU A 719 -17.02 -11.32 -3.77
N GLU A 720 -17.06 -10.92 -5.04
CA GLU A 720 -15.85 -10.53 -5.79
C GLU A 720 -15.15 -9.32 -5.13
N LYS A 721 -15.90 -8.27 -4.78
CA LYS A 721 -15.35 -7.10 -4.08
C LYS A 721 -14.90 -7.41 -2.65
N ILE A 722 -15.65 -8.25 -1.93
CA ILE A 722 -15.27 -8.68 -0.58
C ILE A 722 -14.01 -9.56 -0.60
N SER A 723 -13.86 -10.44 -1.59
CA SER A 723 -12.67 -11.29 -1.74
C SER A 723 -11.42 -10.45 -1.93
N TYR A 724 -11.51 -9.42 -2.79
CA TYR A 724 -10.44 -8.44 -2.96
C TYR A 724 -10.14 -7.73 -1.64
N LEU A 725 -11.16 -7.16 -0.98
CA LEU A 725 -10.99 -6.35 0.23
C LEU A 725 -10.41 -7.14 1.41
N ILE A 726 -10.87 -8.38 1.65
CA ILE A 726 -10.30 -9.26 2.69
C ILE A 726 -8.86 -9.61 2.34
N CYS A 727 -8.59 -9.91 1.07
CA CYS A 727 -7.25 -10.27 0.62
C CYS A 727 -6.28 -9.10 0.74
N GLU A 728 -6.73 -7.88 0.45
CA GLU A 728 -5.98 -6.63 0.62
C GLU A 728 -5.71 -6.35 2.11
N PHE A 729 -6.76 -6.32 2.94
CA PHE A 729 -6.65 -6.05 4.38
C PHE A 729 -5.71 -7.03 5.09
N LEU A 730 -5.78 -8.32 4.73
CA LEU A 730 -4.97 -9.36 5.35
C LEU A 730 -3.61 -9.57 4.69
N THR A 731 -3.35 -8.95 3.55
CA THR A 731 -2.26 -9.36 2.66
C THR A 731 -2.25 -10.87 2.42
N ALA A 732 -3.42 -11.48 2.21
CA ALA A 732 -3.49 -12.92 2.04
C ALA A 732 -2.96 -13.32 0.65
N GLN A 733 -2.32 -14.48 0.52
CA GLN A 733 -1.99 -15.06 -0.78
C GLN A 733 -3.23 -15.27 -1.64
N SER A 734 -4.31 -15.77 -1.05
CA SER A 734 -5.61 -15.88 -1.73
C SER A 734 -6.77 -15.95 -0.77
N VAL A 735 -7.94 -15.55 -1.27
CA VAL A 735 -9.24 -15.65 -0.59
C VAL A 735 -10.22 -16.29 -1.57
N THR A 736 -10.85 -17.38 -1.15
CA THR A 736 -11.79 -18.13 -1.98
C THR A 736 -13.10 -18.34 -1.23
N PHE A 737 -14.21 -17.99 -1.88
CA PHE A 737 -15.55 -18.29 -1.40
C PHE A 737 -16.15 -19.43 -2.21
N ALA A 738 -16.81 -20.35 -1.52
CA ALA A 738 -17.57 -21.43 -2.13
C ALA A 738 -19.00 -21.46 -1.61
N GLN A 739 -19.91 -21.98 -2.44
CA GLN A 739 -21.32 -22.16 -2.12
C GLN A 739 -21.78 -23.54 -2.56
N LEU A 740 -22.69 -24.15 -1.80
CA LEU A 740 -23.37 -25.37 -2.18
C LEU A 740 -24.49 -25.03 -3.17
N GLY A 741 -24.33 -25.48 -4.42
CA GLY A 741 -25.33 -25.24 -5.47
C GLY A 741 -26.58 -26.13 -5.35
N LEU A 742 -27.61 -25.83 -6.16
CA LEU A 742 -28.87 -26.59 -6.22
C LEU A 742 -28.70 -28.10 -6.52
N SER A 743 -27.59 -28.47 -7.18
CA SER A 743 -27.21 -29.86 -7.44
C SER A 743 -26.60 -30.59 -6.24
N LYS A 744 -26.58 -29.95 -5.05
CA LYS A 744 -25.90 -30.42 -3.83
C LYS A 744 -24.39 -30.65 -4.01
N LYS A 745 -23.76 -29.85 -4.86
CA LYS A 745 -22.30 -29.85 -5.06
C LYS A 745 -21.71 -28.50 -4.69
N TRP A 746 -20.60 -28.53 -3.96
CA TRP A 746 -19.81 -27.33 -3.66
C TRP A 746 -19.16 -26.80 -4.92
N ALA A 747 -19.24 -25.49 -5.13
CA ALA A 747 -18.56 -24.81 -6.23
C ALA A 747 -17.95 -23.50 -5.75
N ASN A 748 -16.77 -23.18 -6.27
CA ASN A 748 -16.14 -21.88 -6.04
C ASN A 748 -17.01 -20.80 -6.68
N VAL A 749 -17.46 -19.82 -5.88
CA VAL A 749 -18.22 -18.67 -6.36
C VAL A 749 -17.27 -17.60 -6.87
N THR A 750 -16.21 -17.36 -6.11
CA THR A 750 -15.14 -16.44 -6.45
C THR A 750 -13.84 -16.88 -5.78
N SER A 751 -12.72 -16.58 -6.44
CA SER A 751 -11.38 -16.77 -5.92
C SER A 751 -10.56 -15.56 -6.32
N PHE A 752 -9.95 -14.91 -5.35
CA PHE A 752 -9.01 -13.83 -5.58
C PHE A 752 -7.64 -14.25 -5.04
N ALA A 753 -6.60 -14.12 -5.86
CA ALA A 753 -5.23 -14.48 -5.51
C ALA A 753 -4.25 -13.38 -5.87
N GLN A 754 -3.25 -13.17 -5.01
CA GLN A 754 -2.25 -12.12 -5.15
C GLN A 754 -1.11 -12.48 -6.11
N SER A 755 -0.92 -13.73 -6.56
CA SER A 755 0.11 -14.07 -7.55
C SER A 755 -0.31 -15.16 -8.54
N SER A 756 0.34 -15.20 -9.70
CA SER A 756 0.14 -16.20 -10.77
C SER A 756 0.83 -17.56 -10.50
N THR A 757 1.26 -17.83 -9.26
CA THR A 757 1.68 -19.19 -8.91
C THR A 757 0.48 -20.10 -9.10
N LYS A 758 0.58 -21.06 -10.04
CA LYS A 758 -0.40 -22.10 -10.33
C LYS A 758 -1.17 -22.43 -9.05
N GLU A 759 -2.47 -22.15 -9.08
CA GLU A 759 -3.39 -22.55 -8.04
C GLU A 759 -3.02 -23.98 -7.61
N LYS A 760 -2.70 -24.18 -6.32
CA LYS A 760 -3.23 -25.41 -5.72
C LYS A 760 -4.74 -25.20 -5.71
N LEU A 761 -5.39 -25.43 -6.85
CA LEU A 761 -6.83 -25.59 -6.91
C LEU A 761 -7.10 -26.69 -5.91
N LEU A 762 -7.68 -26.32 -4.77
CA LEU A 762 -8.11 -27.30 -3.79
C LEU A 762 -9.05 -28.25 -4.53
N PRO A 763 -8.80 -29.58 -4.51
CA PRO A 763 -9.67 -30.55 -5.17
C PRO A 763 -11.15 -30.27 -4.84
N GLU A 764 -12.07 -30.50 -5.77
CA GLU A 764 -13.52 -30.20 -5.56
C GLU A 764 -14.06 -30.81 -4.24
N ASN A 765 -13.49 -31.95 -3.82
CA ASN A 765 -13.87 -32.66 -2.59
C ASN A 765 -13.37 -32.00 -1.30
N VAL A 766 -12.48 -31.00 -1.36
CA VAL A 766 -11.91 -30.34 -0.17
C VAL A 766 -12.98 -29.58 0.58
N TRP A 767 -13.88 -28.87 -0.11
CA TRP A 767 -14.96 -28.13 0.55
C TRP A 767 -15.91 -29.03 1.31
N GLU A 768 -16.26 -30.18 0.75
CA GLU A 768 -17.12 -31.17 1.40
C GLU A 768 -16.44 -31.76 2.64
N ASN A 769 -15.15 -32.11 2.53
CA ASN A 769 -14.37 -32.62 3.67
C ASN A 769 -14.23 -31.57 4.79
N LEU A 770 -13.94 -30.32 4.46
CA LEU A 770 -13.83 -29.23 5.43
C LEU A 770 -15.18 -28.92 6.08
N TYR A 771 -16.27 -28.95 5.30
CA TYR A 771 -17.61 -28.79 5.83
C TYR A 771 -18.00 -29.94 6.77
N GLN A 772 -17.61 -31.17 6.48
CA GLN A 772 -17.83 -32.29 7.43
C GLN A 772 -16.94 -32.17 8.68
N LYS A 773 -15.69 -31.74 8.54
CA LYS A 773 -14.72 -31.58 9.64
C LYS A 773 -15.09 -30.43 10.59
N TYR A 774 -15.55 -29.30 10.05
CA TYR A 774 -15.74 -28.04 10.79
C TYR A 774 -17.17 -27.48 10.77
N GLY A 775 -18.08 -28.01 9.93
CA GLY A 775 -19.40 -27.42 9.68
C GLY A 775 -20.45 -27.62 10.77
N ASN A 776 -20.26 -28.56 11.71
CA ASN A 776 -21.17 -28.79 12.85
C ASN A 776 -21.02 -27.76 13.99
N GLN A 777 -20.19 -26.73 13.81
CA GLN A 777 -20.04 -25.67 14.80
C GLN A 777 -21.06 -24.57 14.52
N ASP A 778 -21.98 -24.33 15.47
CA ASP A 778 -22.98 -23.24 15.40
C ASP A 778 -22.36 -21.82 15.45
N LYS A 779 -21.03 -21.72 15.49
CA LYS A 779 -20.29 -20.49 15.73
C LYS A 779 -19.52 -20.08 14.47
N LEU A 780 -19.74 -18.84 14.04
CA LEU A 780 -19.01 -18.22 12.94
C LEU A 780 -17.61 -17.83 13.42
N GLU A 781 -16.61 -18.66 13.11
CA GLU A 781 -15.24 -18.45 13.53
C GLU A 781 -14.27 -18.86 12.42
N LEU A 782 -13.20 -18.07 12.25
CA LEU A 782 -12.11 -18.34 11.34
C LEU A 782 -11.10 -19.30 12.01
N ILE A 783 -10.97 -20.51 11.46
CA ILE A 783 -10.20 -21.62 12.03
C ILE A 783 -8.96 -21.86 11.19
N PHE A 784 -7.78 -21.89 11.82
CA PHE A 784 -6.53 -22.24 11.14
C PHE A 784 -6.38 -23.77 11.06
N ASP A 785 -6.24 -24.31 9.85
CA ASP A 785 -5.95 -25.73 9.61
C ASP A 785 -4.43 -25.90 9.40
N SER A 786 -3.77 -26.64 10.30
CA SER A 786 -2.33 -26.87 10.26
C SER A 786 -1.89 -27.81 9.14
N ASP A 787 -2.76 -28.67 8.63
CA ASP A 787 -2.40 -29.67 7.61
C ASP A 787 -2.25 -29.00 6.24
N PHE A 788 -3.00 -27.92 6.01
CA PHE A 788 -3.03 -27.19 4.74
C PHE A 788 -2.54 -25.74 4.82
N GLU A 789 -2.18 -25.27 6.02
CA GLU A 789 -1.68 -23.91 6.31
C GLU A 789 -2.59 -22.77 5.83
N PHE A 790 -3.92 -22.96 5.90
CA PHE A 790 -4.90 -21.94 5.57
C PHE A 790 -5.91 -21.74 6.70
N TYR A 791 -6.70 -20.67 6.60
CA TYR A 791 -7.87 -20.44 7.44
C TYR A 791 -9.16 -20.84 6.73
N TYR A 792 -10.07 -21.49 7.43
CA TYR A 792 -11.41 -21.87 6.98
C TYR A 792 -12.48 -21.19 7.83
N CYS A 793 -13.58 -20.77 7.21
CA CYS A 793 -14.78 -20.34 7.94
C CYS A 793 -16.04 -20.91 7.30
N ASN A 794 -16.93 -21.48 8.12
CA ASN A 794 -18.26 -21.91 7.69
C ASN A 794 -19.22 -20.71 7.69
N LEU A 795 -19.66 -20.29 6.51
CA LEU A 795 -20.60 -19.17 6.34
C LEU A 795 -22.06 -19.65 6.28
N SER A 796 -22.34 -20.94 6.48
CA SER A 796 -23.68 -21.48 6.37
C SER A 796 -24.61 -20.97 7.48
N LYS A 797 -25.80 -20.50 7.13
CA LYS A 797 -26.83 -20.03 8.05
C LYS A 797 -28.21 -20.05 7.39
N PHE A 798 -29.21 -20.56 8.11
CA PHE A 798 -30.54 -20.85 7.55
C PHE A 798 -30.43 -21.68 6.28
N ASP A 799 -31.02 -21.23 5.17
CA ASP A 799 -31.02 -21.92 3.88
C ASP A 799 -29.78 -21.59 3.01
N TYR A 800 -28.89 -20.70 3.48
CA TYR A 800 -27.64 -20.39 2.79
C TYR A 800 -26.52 -21.33 3.26
N HIS A 801 -25.89 -22.02 2.31
CA HIS A 801 -24.76 -22.92 2.57
C HIS A 801 -23.51 -22.44 1.84
N GLY A 802 -22.57 -21.88 2.58
CA GLY A 802 -21.36 -21.27 2.03
C GLY A 802 -20.15 -21.42 2.94
N ALA A 803 -18.96 -21.21 2.39
CA ALA A 803 -17.71 -21.32 3.10
C ALA A 803 -16.65 -20.38 2.52
N LEU A 804 -15.62 -20.10 3.34
CA LEU A 804 -14.49 -19.25 3.01
C LEU A 804 -13.17 -19.98 3.31
N ILE A 805 -12.19 -19.81 2.43
CA ILE A 805 -10.79 -20.16 2.68
C ILE A 805 -9.92 -18.91 2.48
N ILE A 806 -9.00 -18.68 3.41
CA ILE A 806 -7.98 -17.63 3.34
C ILE A 806 -6.60 -18.29 3.45
N ILE A 807 -5.77 -18.14 2.44
CA ILE A 807 -4.38 -18.62 2.45
C ILE A 807 -3.49 -17.41 2.77
N PRO A 808 -2.82 -17.34 3.93
CA PRO A 808 -1.89 -16.26 4.25
C PRO A 808 -0.52 -16.48 3.59
N TYR A 809 0.33 -15.45 3.52
CA TYR A 809 1.74 -15.63 3.11
C TYR A 809 2.57 -16.26 4.24
N GLY A 810 2.55 -17.58 4.34
CA GLY A 810 3.46 -18.38 5.18
C GLY A 810 3.42 -18.12 6.68
N LYS A 811 2.58 -17.19 7.16
CA LYS A 811 2.47 -16.78 8.57
C LYS A 811 1.03 -16.89 9.05
N LYS A 812 0.87 -17.32 10.30
CA LYS A 812 -0.41 -17.31 11.00
C LYS A 812 -0.81 -15.87 11.30
N LEU A 813 -2.06 -15.50 11.04
CA LEU A 813 -2.63 -14.20 11.39
C LEU A 813 -2.64 -14.01 12.92
N SER A 814 -2.40 -12.79 13.37
CA SER A 814 -2.49 -12.43 14.79
C SER A 814 -3.93 -12.57 15.30
N ASN A 815 -4.09 -12.84 16.60
CA ASN A 815 -5.42 -13.02 17.19
C ASN A 815 -6.32 -11.80 17.03
N THR A 816 -5.76 -10.59 17.10
CA THR A 816 -6.48 -9.33 16.89
C THR A 816 -7.08 -9.28 15.48
N VAL A 817 -6.24 -9.55 14.46
CA VAL A 817 -6.67 -9.56 13.06
C VAL A 817 -7.76 -10.62 12.81
N VAL A 818 -7.61 -11.82 13.39
CA VAL A 818 -8.63 -12.88 13.30
C VAL A 818 -9.98 -12.42 13.85
N GLN A 819 -10.00 -11.70 14.98
CA GLN A 819 -11.24 -11.17 15.56
C GLN A 819 -11.92 -10.14 14.65
N ILE A 820 -11.15 -9.24 14.02
CA ILE A 820 -11.68 -8.24 13.09
C ILE A 820 -12.27 -8.89 11.85
N VAL A 821 -11.58 -9.88 11.30
CA VAL A 821 -12.11 -10.67 10.18
C VAL A 821 -13.40 -11.38 10.58
N ASN A 822 -13.48 -11.99 11.77
CA ASN A 822 -14.71 -12.62 12.25
C ASN A 822 -15.89 -11.63 12.31
N ILE A 823 -15.66 -10.40 12.76
CA ILE A 823 -16.68 -9.34 12.76
C ILE A 823 -17.14 -9.04 11.32
N ALA A 824 -16.20 -8.86 10.39
CA ALA A 824 -16.52 -8.63 8.99
C ALA A 824 -17.28 -9.83 8.37
N LEU A 825 -16.88 -11.05 8.68
CA LEU A 825 -17.53 -12.28 8.20
C LEU A 825 -18.97 -12.40 8.71
N ALA A 826 -19.28 -11.91 9.91
CA ALA A 826 -20.65 -11.88 10.41
C ALA A 826 -21.55 -10.99 9.56
N ASN A 827 -21.03 -9.82 9.15
CA ASN A 827 -21.76 -8.90 8.27
C ASN A 827 -21.90 -9.49 6.85
N ILE A 828 -20.83 -10.10 6.33
CA ILE A 828 -20.83 -10.79 5.04
C ILE A 828 -21.84 -11.94 5.02
N GLN A 829 -21.82 -12.82 6.03
CA GLN A 829 -22.79 -13.91 6.15
C GLN A 829 -24.22 -13.39 6.17
N SER A 830 -24.50 -12.34 6.95
CA SER A 830 -25.83 -11.74 7.04
C SER A 830 -26.30 -11.20 5.70
N GLN A 831 -25.41 -10.54 4.94
CA GLN A 831 -25.72 -10.03 3.61
C GLN A 831 -25.96 -11.17 2.59
N LEU A 832 -25.20 -12.25 2.66
CA LEU A 832 -25.38 -13.42 1.79
C LEU A 832 -26.74 -14.11 2.02
N VAL A 833 -27.15 -14.21 3.29
CA VAL A 833 -28.49 -14.69 3.66
C VAL A 833 -29.57 -13.77 3.06
N ILE A 834 -29.41 -12.46 3.13
CA ILE A 834 -30.35 -11.48 2.54
C ILE A 834 -30.43 -11.67 1.01
N PHE A 835 -29.30 -11.83 0.32
CA PHE A 835 -29.31 -12.10 -1.12
C PHE A 835 -30.05 -13.40 -1.46
N GLN A 836 -29.81 -14.49 -0.71
CA GLN A 836 -30.51 -15.76 -0.91
C GLN A 836 -32.02 -15.62 -0.67
N GLN A 837 -32.44 -14.88 0.36
CA GLN A 837 -33.85 -14.62 0.64
C GLN A 837 -34.50 -13.79 -0.46
N ASN A 838 -33.82 -12.76 -0.95
CA ASN A 838 -34.31 -11.93 -2.06
C ASN A 838 -34.46 -12.73 -3.35
N GLU A 839 -33.50 -13.63 -3.66
CA GLU A 839 -33.60 -14.55 -4.79
C GLU A 839 -34.78 -15.52 -4.64
N ASN A 840 -34.97 -16.09 -3.44
CA ASN A 840 -36.10 -16.97 -3.15
C ASN A 840 -37.44 -16.23 -3.27
N MET A 841 -37.55 -15.00 -2.75
CA MET A 841 -38.75 -14.16 -2.91
C MET A 841 -39.01 -13.80 -4.38
N ALA A 842 -37.97 -13.48 -5.15
CA ALA A 842 -38.10 -13.20 -6.57
C ALA A 842 -38.60 -14.43 -7.36
N ALA A 843 -38.16 -15.63 -6.99
CA ALA A 843 -38.61 -16.89 -7.58
C ALA A 843 -40.07 -17.20 -7.25
N ILE A 844 -40.51 -17.00 -6.00
CA ILE A 844 -41.91 -17.20 -5.57
C ILE A 844 -42.85 -16.22 -6.30
N ASN A 845 -42.38 -15.01 -6.60
CA ASN A 845 -43.14 -13.99 -7.33
C ASN A 845 -43.21 -14.21 -8.86
N ALA A 846 -42.75 -15.35 -9.39
CA ALA A 846 -42.69 -15.63 -10.84
C ALA A 846 -43.87 -16.46 -11.38
N THR A 847 -44.76 -16.93 -10.52
CA THR A 847 -45.95 -17.71 -10.90
C THR A 847 -47.25 -16.93 -10.67
N ASP A 848 -48.29 -17.24 -11.44
CA ASP A 848 -49.64 -16.72 -11.28
C ASP A 848 -50.37 -17.58 -10.23
N PRO A 849 -50.91 -16.98 -9.15
CA PRO A 849 -51.49 -17.73 -8.03
C PRO A 849 -52.79 -18.47 -8.38
N ILE A 850 -53.46 -18.10 -9.48
CA ILE A 850 -54.73 -18.70 -9.90
C ILE A 850 -54.46 -19.91 -10.79
N THR A 851 -53.66 -19.75 -11.84
CA THR A 851 -53.42 -20.77 -12.87
C THR A 851 -52.21 -21.66 -12.61
N ALA A 852 -51.37 -21.31 -11.63
CA ALA A 852 -50.07 -21.92 -11.36
C ALA A 852 -49.11 -21.91 -12.57
N LEU A 853 -49.41 -21.12 -13.61
CA LEU A 853 -48.54 -20.87 -14.73
C LEU A 853 -47.50 -19.79 -14.39
N PRO A 854 -46.37 -19.71 -15.10
CA PRO A 854 -45.54 -18.52 -15.12
C PRO A 854 -46.38 -17.25 -15.32
N ASN A 855 -46.01 -16.15 -14.66
CA ASN A 855 -46.69 -14.86 -14.83
C ASN A 855 -45.96 -13.95 -15.84
N ARG A 856 -46.50 -12.74 -16.05
CA ARG A 856 -45.91 -11.74 -16.96
C ARG A 856 -44.42 -11.45 -16.70
N ARG A 857 -43.96 -11.47 -15.44
CA ARG A 857 -42.54 -11.23 -15.13
C ARG A 857 -41.67 -12.39 -15.60
N ALA A 858 -42.12 -13.62 -15.41
CA ALA A 858 -41.43 -14.81 -15.91
C ALA A 858 -41.34 -14.83 -17.44
N LEU A 859 -42.38 -14.36 -18.14
CA LEU A 859 -42.38 -14.21 -19.60
C LEU A 859 -41.29 -13.26 -20.08
N LEU A 860 -41.20 -12.05 -19.54
CA LEU A 860 -40.21 -11.05 -19.98
C LEU A 860 -38.77 -11.59 -19.82
N ARG A 861 -38.52 -12.28 -18.70
CA ARG A 861 -37.23 -12.94 -18.46
C ARG A 861 -36.97 -14.05 -19.50
N HIS A 862 -37.97 -14.88 -19.80
CA HIS A 862 -37.87 -15.93 -20.79
C HIS A 862 -37.59 -15.39 -22.19
N LEU A 863 -38.30 -14.34 -22.62
CA LEU A 863 -38.08 -13.68 -23.91
C LEU A 863 -36.67 -13.09 -24.04
N THR A 864 -36.15 -12.48 -22.96
CA THR A 864 -34.79 -11.91 -22.94
C THR A 864 -33.75 -13.02 -23.16
N LEU A 865 -33.83 -14.11 -22.39
CA LEU A 865 -32.91 -15.25 -22.49
C LEU A 865 -32.97 -15.92 -23.87
N GLU A 866 -34.17 -16.07 -24.44
CA GLU A 866 -34.32 -16.66 -25.77
C GLU A 866 -33.85 -15.72 -26.89
N SER A 867 -33.99 -14.41 -26.73
CA SER A 867 -33.44 -13.40 -27.65
C SER A 867 -31.90 -13.48 -27.71
N GLU A 868 -31.24 -13.50 -26.55
CA GLU A 868 -29.78 -13.69 -26.45
C GLU A 868 -29.33 -15.05 -27.01
N ARG A 869 -30.16 -16.09 -26.87
CA ARG A 869 -29.89 -17.41 -27.42
C ARG A 869 -29.94 -17.40 -28.94
N ILE A 870 -30.96 -16.77 -29.53
CA ILE A 870 -31.10 -16.63 -30.99
C ILE A 870 -29.91 -15.83 -31.54
N GLU A 871 -29.57 -14.70 -30.92
CA GLU A 871 -28.45 -13.85 -31.34
C GLU A 871 -27.12 -14.61 -31.34
N ARG A 872 -26.82 -15.36 -30.26
CA ARG A 872 -25.59 -16.16 -30.16
C ARG A 872 -25.53 -17.28 -31.19
N PHE A 873 -26.64 -17.98 -31.43
CA PHE A 873 -26.69 -19.05 -32.44
C PHE A 873 -26.56 -18.50 -33.86
N HIS A 874 -27.22 -17.38 -34.14
CA HIS A 874 -27.14 -16.68 -35.41
C HIS A 874 -25.70 -16.25 -35.72
N LYS A 875 -25.03 -15.58 -34.77
CA LYS A 875 -23.62 -15.16 -34.91
C LYS A 875 -22.64 -16.32 -35.10
N ARG A 876 -22.88 -17.48 -34.46
CA ARG A 876 -21.93 -18.62 -34.49
C ARG A 876 -22.13 -19.60 -35.62
N LYS A 877 -23.39 -19.83 -36.03
CA LYS A 877 -23.74 -20.92 -36.97
C LYS A 877 -24.47 -20.45 -38.23
N GLY A 878 -24.76 -19.14 -38.36
CA GLY A 878 -25.50 -18.59 -39.49
C GLY A 878 -26.94 -19.12 -39.61
N GLN A 879 -27.47 -19.73 -38.55
CA GLN A 879 -28.80 -20.32 -38.51
C GLN A 879 -29.67 -19.57 -37.49
N ILE A 880 -30.90 -19.25 -37.89
CA ILE A 880 -31.90 -18.61 -37.03
C ILE A 880 -32.75 -19.71 -36.40
N ILE A 881 -32.79 -19.76 -35.08
CA ILE A 881 -33.71 -20.64 -34.35
C ILE A 881 -35.12 -20.08 -34.52
N GLN A 882 -36.03 -20.88 -35.08
CA GLN A 882 -37.42 -20.46 -35.27
C GLN A 882 -38.16 -20.38 -33.93
N LYS A 883 -38.84 -19.26 -33.73
CA LYS A 883 -39.74 -19.02 -32.60
C LYS A 883 -41.07 -18.47 -33.13
N ALA A 884 -42.15 -18.93 -32.53
CA ALA A 884 -43.48 -18.38 -32.76
C ALA A 884 -44.10 -17.97 -31.43
N ILE A 885 -44.62 -16.75 -31.35
CA ILE A 885 -45.31 -16.23 -30.17
C ILE A 885 -46.79 -16.11 -30.49
N ALA A 886 -47.62 -16.73 -29.64
CA ALA A 886 -49.06 -16.63 -29.68
C ALA A 886 -49.58 -15.87 -28.46
N LEU A 887 -50.41 -14.85 -28.69
CA LEU A 887 -51.22 -14.22 -27.65
C LEU A 887 -52.66 -14.73 -27.77
N ILE A 888 -53.21 -15.21 -26.66
CA ILE A 888 -54.52 -15.84 -26.56
C ILE A 888 -55.37 -15.03 -25.58
N ASP A 889 -56.58 -14.65 -25.97
CA ASP A 889 -57.61 -14.01 -25.13
C ASP A 889 -58.81 -14.95 -25.04
N ILE A 890 -59.30 -15.25 -23.83
CA ILE A 890 -60.49 -16.09 -23.66
C ILE A 890 -61.74 -15.31 -24.08
N ASP A 891 -62.46 -15.82 -25.06
CA ASP A 891 -63.69 -15.20 -25.54
C ASP A 891 -64.84 -15.34 -24.54
N ASN A 892 -65.65 -14.29 -24.45
CA ASN A 892 -66.81 -14.20 -23.55
C ASN A 892 -66.49 -14.31 -22.05
N PHE A 893 -65.22 -14.28 -21.61
CA PHE A 893 -64.84 -14.43 -20.20
C PHE A 893 -65.56 -13.45 -19.26
N LYS A 894 -65.70 -12.18 -19.66
CA LYS A 894 -66.45 -11.16 -18.90
C LYS A 894 -67.91 -11.55 -18.64
N TYR A 895 -68.58 -12.18 -19.61
CA TYR A 895 -69.96 -12.67 -19.43
C TYR A 895 -70.05 -13.72 -18.32
N TYR A 896 -69.11 -14.66 -18.27
CA TYR A 896 -69.08 -15.68 -17.22
C TYR A 896 -68.80 -15.09 -15.83
N ASN A 897 -67.90 -14.11 -15.74
CA ASN A 897 -67.65 -13.38 -14.49
C ASN A 897 -68.88 -12.61 -14.01
N GLU A 898 -69.58 -11.93 -14.93
CA GLU A 898 -70.76 -11.12 -14.59
C GLU A 898 -71.97 -11.98 -14.21
N GLN A 899 -72.15 -13.14 -14.83
CA GLN A 899 -73.30 -14.02 -14.58
C GLN A 899 -73.09 -14.99 -13.41
N PHE A 900 -71.87 -15.48 -13.20
CA PHE A 900 -71.59 -16.57 -12.25
C PHE A 900 -70.55 -16.21 -11.18
N GLY A 901 -70.06 -14.97 -11.19
CA GLY A 901 -69.08 -14.46 -10.24
C GLY A 901 -67.64 -14.87 -10.54
N HIS A 902 -66.70 -14.17 -9.90
CA HIS A 902 -65.26 -14.34 -10.13
C HIS A 902 -64.73 -15.73 -9.78
N ILE A 903 -65.36 -16.47 -8.85
CA ILE A 903 -64.95 -17.84 -8.49
C ILE A 903 -65.08 -18.78 -9.70
N VAL A 904 -66.14 -18.59 -10.51
CA VAL A 904 -66.32 -19.34 -11.76
C VAL A 904 -65.33 -18.87 -12.82
N GLY A 905 -65.02 -17.59 -12.86
CA GLY A 905 -63.90 -17.07 -13.66
C GLY A 905 -62.56 -17.73 -13.34
N ASP A 906 -62.22 -17.85 -12.06
CA ASP A 906 -60.98 -18.48 -11.60
C ASP A 906 -60.95 -19.98 -11.90
N PHE A 907 -62.10 -20.65 -11.86
CA PHE A 907 -62.25 -22.02 -12.34
C PHE A 907 -61.94 -22.10 -13.85
N LEU A 908 -62.56 -21.25 -14.67
CA LEU A 908 -62.35 -21.23 -16.12
C LEU A 908 -60.91 -20.93 -16.51
N LEU A 909 -60.25 -20.00 -15.82
CA LEU A 909 -58.83 -19.69 -16.03
C LEU A 909 -57.93 -20.89 -15.71
N ARG A 910 -58.21 -21.61 -14.61
CA ARG A 910 -57.49 -22.83 -14.24
C ARG A 910 -57.70 -23.95 -15.25
N SER A 911 -58.94 -24.22 -15.64
CA SER A 911 -59.26 -25.26 -16.62
C SER A 911 -58.63 -24.95 -17.99
N PHE A 912 -58.66 -23.69 -18.42
CA PHE A 912 -58.00 -23.27 -19.66
C PHE A 912 -56.48 -23.40 -19.59
N ALA A 913 -55.87 -23.06 -18.45
CA ALA A 913 -54.44 -23.27 -18.21
C ALA A 913 -54.04 -24.75 -18.27
N GLU A 914 -54.86 -25.67 -17.75
CA GLU A 914 -54.62 -27.11 -17.84
C GLU A 914 -54.75 -27.63 -19.29
N ILE A 915 -55.73 -27.14 -20.06
CA ILE A 915 -55.81 -27.45 -21.50
C ILE A 915 -54.53 -26.98 -22.21
N LEU A 916 -54.04 -25.77 -21.93
CA LEU A 916 -52.80 -25.26 -22.52
C LEU A 916 -51.60 -26.16 -22.17
N LYS A 917 -51.43 -26.54 -20.90
CA LYS A 917 -50.35 -27.46 -20.48
C LYS A 917 -50.44 -28.82 -21.18
N LYS A 918 -51.64 -29.36 -21.37
CA LYS A 918 -51.88 -30.64 -22.04
C LYS A 918 -51.62 -30.58 -23.56
N THR A 919 -51.89 -29.42 -24.17
CA THR A 919 -51.80 -29.24 -25.63
C THR A 919 -50.39 -28.88 -26.09
N LEU A 920 -49.61 -28.21 -25.24
CA LEU A 920 -48.28 -27.68 -25.56
C LEU A 920 -47.17 -28.70 -25.28
N ARG A 921 -46.03 -28.55 -25.98
CA ARG A 921 -44.85 -29.40 -25.75
C ARG A 921 -44.15 -28.94 -24.47
N ARG A 922 -43.42 -29.86 -23.81
CA ARG A 922 -42.60 -29.53 -22.62
C ARG A 922 -41.56 -28.42 -22.87
N ILE A 923 -41.15 -28.22 -24.12
CA ILE A 923 -40.18 -27.20 -24.55
C ILE A 923 -40.82 -25.83 -24.85
N ASP A 924 -42.15 -25.75 -24.90
CA ASP A 924 -42.89 -24.52 -25.12
C ASP A 924 -43.09 -23.82 -23.77
N PHE A 925 -43.02 -22.49 -23.78
CA PHE A 925 -43.24 -21.69 -22.59
C PHE A 925 -44.64 -21.08 -22.63
N VAL A 926 -45.42 -21.28 -21.57
CA VAL A 926 -46.78 -20.73 -21.46
C VAL A 926 -46.88 -19.93 -20.17
N CYS A 927 -47.50 -18.76 -20.25
CA CYS A 927 -47.72 -17.89 -19.10
C CYS A 927 -49.09 -17.21 -19.15
N ARG A 928 -49.61 -16.82 -18.00
CA ARG A 928 -50.73 -15.87 -17.93
C ARG A 928 -50.17 -14.45 -17.95
N TYR A 929 -50.57 -13.69 -18.97
CA TYR A 929 -50.05 -12.34 -19.20
C TYR A 929 -50.80 -11.29 -18.35
N GLY A 930 -52.10 -11.49 -18.13
CA GLY A 930 -52.95 -10.68 -17.25
C GLY A 930 -54.43 -10.94 -17.56
N GLY A 931 -55.33 -10.73 -16.59
CA GLY A 931 -56.78 -10.92 -16.83
C GLY A 931 -57.09 -12.33 -17.37
N ASP A 932 -57.63 -12.39 -18.58
CA ASP A 932 -57.97 -13.56 -19.39
C ASP A 932 -56.98 -13.84 -20.55
N GLU A 933 -55.82 -13.19 -20.53
CA GLU A 933 -54.82 -13.27 -21.59
C GLU A 933 -53.69 -14.24 -21.23
N PHE A 934 -53.31 -15.08 -22.19
CA PHE A 934 -52.20 -16.04 -22.12
C PHE A 934 -51.22 -15.78 -23.25
N VAL A 935 -49.94 -16.03 -22.98
CA VAL A 935 -48.88 -15.99 -24.01
C VAL A 935 -48.23 -17.36 -24.08
N VAL A 936 -48.04 -17.84 -25.30
CA VAL A 936 -47.28 -19.05 -25.60
C VAL A 936 -46.09 -18.70 -26.46
N VAL A 937 -44.90 -19.09 -26.04
CA VAL A 937 -43.66 -19.02 -26.82
C VAL A 937 -43.30 -20.43 -27.25
N MET A 938 -43.47 -20.71 -28.54
CA MET A 938 -43.23 -22.02 -29.14
C MET A 938 -41.80 -22.10 -29.67
N SER A 939 -41.10 -23.16 -29.26
CA SER A 939 -39.72 -23.41 -29.66
C SER A 939 -39.67 -24.24 -30.93
N ASP A 940 -38.79 -23.87 -31.88
CA ASP A 940 -38.55 -24.63 -33.11
C ASP A 940 -39.86 -24.93 -33.86
N THR A 941 -40.64 -23.88 -34.08
CA THR A 941 -42.00 -23.98 -34.60
C THR A 941 -42.20 -22.97 -35.70
N SER A 942 -42.55 -23.47 -36.89
CA SER A 942 -42.90 -22.66 -38.05
C SER A 942 -44.28 -22.02 -37.90
N PRO A 943 -44.61 -20.94 -38.65
CA PRO A 943 -45.93 -20.31 -38.61
C PRO A 943 -47.10 -21.28 -38.85
N LEU A 944 -46.92 -22.25 -39.76
CA LEU A 944 -47.94 -23.25 -40.09
C LEU A 944 -48.14 -24.26 -38.95
N GLU A 945 -47.07 -24.65 -38.26
CA GLU A 945 -47.15 -25.54 -37.09
C GLU A 945 -47.76 -24.85 -35.88
N ALA A 946 -47.48 -23.55 -35.73
CA ALA A 946 -48.13 -22.72 -34.73
C ALA A 946 -49.64 -22.60 -34.99
N GLU A 947 -50.08 -22.36 -36.23
CA GLU A 947 -51.51 -22.38 -36.59
C GLU A 947 -52.17 -23.75 -36.29
N ARG A 948 -51.45 -24.87 -36.53
CA ARG A 948 -51.92 -26.22 -36.17
C ARG A 948 -52.03 -26.43 -34.66
N MET A 949 -51.18 -25.81 -33.86
CA MET A 949 -51.29 -25.87 -32.39
C MET A 949 -52.62 -25.27 -31.93
N CYS A 950 -53.06 -24.18 -32.56
CA CYS A 950 -54.35 -23.55 -32.27
C CYS A 950 -55.54 -24.44 -32.60
N GLN A 951 -55.46 -25.15 -33.73
CA GLN A 951 -56.48 -26.13 -34.10
C GLN A 951 -56.57 -27.25 -33.06
N ARG A 952 -55.42 -27.74 -32.56
CA ARG A 952 -55.39 -28.70 -31.46
C ARG A 952 -56.00 -28.13 -30.18
N LEU A 953 -55.68 -26.89 -29.84
CA LEU A 953 -56.23 -26.21 -28.66
C LEU A 953 -57.76 -26.10 -28.74
N TYR A 954 -58.29 -25.75 -29.90
CA TYR A 954 -59.73 -25.69 -30.15
C TYR A 954 -60.41 -27.07 -30.06
N ILE A 955 -59.76 -28.12 -30.60
CA ILE A 955 -60.26 -29.49 -30.50
C ILE A 955 -60.30 -29.95 -29.04
N GLU A 956 -59.25 -29.69 -28.25
CA GLU A 956 -59.26 -30.04 -26.82
C GLU A 956 -60.32 -29.26 -26.04
N LEU A 957 -60.49 -27.96 -26.31
CA LEU A 957 -61.57 -27.16 -25.70
C LEU A 957 -62.97 -27.69 -26.07
N SER A 958 -63.15 -28.13 -27.32
CA SER A 958 -64.41 -28.73 -27.79
C SER A 958 -64.68 -30.09 -27.14
N LYS A 959 -63.65 -30.91 -26.89
CA LYS A 959 -63.77 -32.20 -26.18
C LYS A 959 -64.21 -32.03 -24.73
N GLU A 960 -63.78 -30.94 -24.09
CA GLU A 960 -64.24 -30.57 -22.74
C GLU A 960 -65.63 -29.90 -22.75
N ASP A 961 -66.35 -29.96 -23.88
CA ASP A 961 -67.67 -29.34 -24.06
C ASP A 961 -67.68 -27.85 -23.70
N PHE A 962 -66.59 -27.15 -24.03
CA PHE A 962 -66.37 -25.75 -23.65
C PHE A 962 -66.57 -25.51 -22.15
N PHE A 963 -66.18 -26.51 -21.34
CA PHE A 963 -66.34 -26.59 -19.90
C PHE A 963 -67.79 -26.57 -19.38
N LEU A 964 -68.81 -26.64 -20.25
CA LEU A 964 -70.23 -26.56 -19.82
C LEU A 964 -70.60 -27.70 -18.87
N THR A 965 -70.12 -28.91 -19.15
CA THR A 965 -70.35 -30.09 -18.30
C THR A 965 -69.70 -29.94 -16.92
N GLU A 966 -68.50 -29.37 -16.84
CA GLU A 966 -67.80 -29.12 -15.56
C GLU A 966 -68.40 -27.93 -14.81
N LEU A 967 -68.79 -26.87 -15.52
CA LEU A 967 -69.47 -25.72 -14.95
C LEU A 967 -70.80 -26.11 -14.30
N LYS A 968 -71.62 -26.95 -14.96
CA LYS A 968 -72.86 -27.49 -14.37
C LYS A 968 -72.60 -28.23 -13.05
N LYS A 969 -71.51 -29.01 -12.97
CA LYS A 969 -71.10 -29.71 -11.74
C LYS A 969 -70.60 -28.73 -10.67
N PHE A 970 -69.86 -27.70 -11.08
CA PHE A 970 -69.25 -26.71 -10.18
C PHE A 970 -70.30 -25.76 -9.59
N THR A 971 -71.27 -25.29 -10.38
CA THR A 971 -72.33 -24.37 -9.94
C THR A 971 -73.56 -25.08 -9.38
N ARG A 972 -73.73 -26.38 -9.65
CA ARG A 972 -74.92 -27.18 -9.31
C ARG A 972 -76.24 -26.60 -9.86
N GLN A 973 -76.16 -25.93 -11.00
CA GLN A 973 -77.30 -25.30 -11.68
C GLN A 973 -77.36 -25.78 -13.13
N ASP A 974 -78.58 -25.85 -13.69
CA ASP A 974 -78.75 -26.05 -15.13
C ASP A 974 -78.43 -24.75 -15.86
N LEU A 975 -77.38 -24.79 -16.67
CA LEU A 975 -76.87 -23.65 -17.42
C LEU A 975 -77.39 -23.70 -18.86
N ASP A 976 -78.21 -22.72 -19.24
CA ASP A 976 -78.62 -22.44 -20.63
C ASP A 976 -77.81 -21.26 -21.16
N ILE A 977 -76.68 -21.55 -21.81
CA ILE A 977 -75.77 -20.54 -22.36
C ILE A 977 -76.04 -20.42 -23.86
N PRO A 978 -76.42 -19.23 -24.37
CA PRO A 978 -76.61 -19.00 -25.80
C PRO A 978 -75.38 -19.41 -26.62
N GLU A 979 -75.59 -19.96 -27.82
CA GLU A 979 -74.50 -20.47 -28.67
C GLU A 979 -73.42 -19.40 -28.94
N ASN A 980 -73.82 -18.14 -29.10
CA ASN A 980 -72.92 -17.00 -29.31
C ASN A 980 -72.19 -16.51 -28.03
N LYS A 981 -72.51 -17.08 -26.87
CA LYS A 981 -71.90 -16.78 -25.56
C LYS A 981 -71.08 -17.94 -24.99
N LYS A 982 -70.94 -19.05 -25.73
CA LYS A 982 -70.02 -20.12 -25.36
C LYS A 982 -68.61 -19.57 -25.21
N ILE A 983 -67.88 -20.13 -24.24
CA ILE A 983 -66.47 -19.80 -24.03
C ILE A 983 -65.65 -20.27 -25.24
N GLY A 984 -64.75 -19.43 -25.70
CA GLY A 984 -63.86 -19.72 -26.81
C GLY A 984 -62.51 -19.04 -26.57
N PHE A 985 -61.71 -18.89 -27.61
CA PHE A 985 -60.54 -18.04 -27.54
C PHE A 985 -60.25 -17.39 -28.89
N SER A 986 -59.71 -16.18 -28.83
CA SER A 986 -59.17 -15.45 -29.97
C SER A 986 -57.66 -15.46 -29.86
N MET A 987 -56.96 -15.58 -30.99
CA MET A 987 -55.51 -15.66 -30.99
C MET A 987 -54.85 -14.77 -32.04
N GLY A 988 -53.75 -14.13 -31.65
CA GLY A 988 -52.81 -13.45 -32.54
C GLY A 988 -51.47 -14.18 -32.55
N LEU A 989 -50.92 -14.45 -33.74
CA LEU A 989 -49.68 -15.18 -33.93
C LEU A 989 -48.66 -14.34 -34.68
N CYS A 990 -47.39 -14.37 -34.26
CA CYS A 990 -46.27 -13.83 -35.03
C CYS A 990 -45.04 -14.74 -34.88
N SER A 991 -44.33 -14.99 -35.97
CA SER A 991 -43.03 -15.66 -35.92
C SER A 991 -41.90 -14.67 -35.98
N ASN A 992 -40.76 -15.02 -35.38
CA ASN A 992 -39.54 -14.24 -35.51
C ASN A 992 -38.98 -14.20 -36.94
N SER A 993 -39.43 -15.10 -37.83
CA SER A 993 -39.16 -15.01 -39.27
C SER A 993 -39.92 -13.89 -39.97
N ASP A 994 -40.95 -13.31 -39.35
CA ASP A 994 -41.83 -12.32 -39.96
C ASP A 994 -41.38 -10.87 -39.70
N ILE A 995 -40.26 -10.68 -38.99
CA ILE A 995 -39.68 -9.38 -38.63
C ILE A 995 -38.23 -9.24 -39.11
N SER A 996 -37.75 -8.00 -39.20
CA SER A 996 -36.41 -7.69 -39.72
C SER A 996 -35.26 -8.07 -38.79
N ALA A 997 -35.50 -8.10 -37.46
CA ALA A 997 -34.54 -8.49 -36.43
C ALA A 997 -35.04 -9.76 -35.70
N PRO A 998 -34.72 -10.98 -36.18
CA PRO A 998 -35.28 -12.24 -35.67
C PRO A 998 -34.94 -12.57 -34.21
N GLU A 999 -33.93 -11.92 -33.65
CA GLU A 999 -33.57 -12.00 -32.23
C GLU A 999 -34.48 -11.15 -31.33
N ASN A 1000 -35.22 -10.16 -31.87
CA ASN A 1000 -36.05 -9.25 -31.08
C ASN A 1000 -37.43 -9.86 -30.77
N LEU A 1001 -37.47 -10.82 -29.84
CA LEU A 1001 -38.73 -11.48 -29.46
C LEU A 1001 -39.76 -10.54 -28.81
N THR A 1002 -39.33 -9.39 -28.28
CA THR A 1002 -40.23 -8.36 -27.77
C THR A 1002 -41.07 -7.74 -28.89
N GLU A 1003 -40.45 -7.52 -30.05
CA GLU A 1003 -41.16 -7.03 -31.24
C GLU A 1003 -42.10 -8.09 -31.82
N VAL A 1004 -41.68 -9.36 -31.84
CA VAL A 1004 -42.55 -10.50 -32.24
C VAL A 1004 -43.80 -10.55 -31.37
N MET A 1005 -43.64 -10.42 -30.05
CA MET A 1005 -44.76 -10.40 -29.10
C MET A 1005 -45.68 -9.19 -29.36
N ARG A 1006 -45.13 -8.00 -29.62
CA ARG A 1006 -45.91 -6.79 -29.93
C ARG A 1006 -46.71 -6.94 -31.23
N ASN A 1007 -46.17 -7.62 -32.23
CA ASN A 1007 -46.85 -7.87 -33.49
C ASN A 1007 -47.94 -8.96 -33.34
N ALA A 1008 -47.70 -9.98 -32.51
CA ALA A 1008 -48.74 -10.93 -32.14
C ALA A 1008 -49.91 -10.27 -31.37
N ASP A 1009 -49.65 -9.28 -30.51
CA ASP A 1009 -50.70 -8.46 -29.86
C ASP A 1009 -51.55 -7.68 -30.87
N LYS A 1010 -50.91 -7.05 -31.87
CA LYS A 1010 -51.64 -6.37 -32.95
C LYS A 1010 -52.50 -7.34 -33.75
N ALA A 1011 -51.98 -8.54 -34.06
CA ALA A 1011 -52.74 -9.58 -34.74
C ALA A 1011 -53.94 -10.06 -33.89
N LEU A 1012 -53.78 -10.15 -32.56
CA LEU A 1012 -54.87 -10.50 -31.65
C LEU A 1012 -55.96 -9.42 -31.64
N LYS A 1013 -55.58 -8.14 -31.59
CA LYS A 1013 -56.52 -7.01 -31.68
C LYS A 1013 -57.36 -7.06 -32.95
N TYR A 1014 -56.72 -7.33 -34.10
CA TYR A 1014 -57.41 -7.55 -35.37
C TYR A 1014 -58.44 -8.69 -35.28
N THR A 1015 -58.03 -9.85 -34.73
CA THR A 1015 -58.91 -11.01 -34.55
C THR A 1015 -60.14 -10.65 -33.71
N ARG A 1016 -59.96 -9.95 -32.59
CA ARG A 1016 -61.06 -9.59 -31.68
C ARG A 1016 -62.11 -8.69 -32.35
N GLU A 1017 -61.69 -7.80 -33.23
CA GLU A 1017 -62.59 -6.85 -33.92
C GLU A 1017 -63.26 -7.42 -35.17
N LYS A 1018 -62.56 -8.26 -35.95
CA LYS A 1018 -63.01 -8.70 -37.28
C LYS A 1018 -63.45 -10.16 -37.35
N SER A 1019 -62.91 -11.03 -36.51
CA SER A 1019 -63.10 -12.47 -36.60
C SER A 1019 -62.97 -13.15 -35.23
N ARG A 1020 -63.79 -12.71 -34.26
CA ARG A 1020 -63.78 -13.24 -32.89
C ARG A 1020 -63.95 -14.77 -32.87
N GLY A 1021 -63.19 -15.46 -32.01
CA GLY A 1021 -63.17 -16.92 -31.93
C GLY A 1021 -62.30 -17.60 -32.99
N SER A 1022 -61.38 -16.85 -33.63
CA SER A 1022 -60.47 -17.38 -34.65
C SER A 1022 -59.01 -17.04 -34.37
N VAL A 1023 -58.13 -17.32 -35.34
CA VAL A 1023 -56.69 -17.10 -35.27
C VAL A 1023 -56.26 -16.18 -36.41
N SER A 1024 -55.52 -15.12 -36.11
CA SER A 1024 -54.88 -14.28 -37.13
C SER A 1024 -53.36 -14.38 -37.02
N ASN A 1025 -52.73 -14.56 -38.18
CA ASN A 1025 -51.28 -14.53 -38.33
C ASN A 1025 -50.86 -13.13 -38.78
N TRP A 1026 -49.92 -12.51 -38.05
CA TRP A 1026 -49.37 -11.18 -38.32
C TRP A 1026 -49.00 -11.01 -39.79
N LEU A 1027 -48.34 -12.00 -40.39
CA LEU A 1027 -47.92 -11.92 -41.80
C LEU A 1027 -49.09 -11.71 -42.78
N LYS A 1028 -50.28 -12.23 -42.46
CA LYS A 1028 -51.49 -12.13 -43.30
C LYS A 1028 -52.29 -10.85 -43.04
N VAL A 1029 -52.16 -10.26 -41.85
CA VAL A 1029 -53.01 -9.13 -41.41
C VAL A 1029 -52.26 -7.80 -41.29
N LYS A 1030 -50.92 -7.81 -41.33
CA LYS A 1030 -50.10 -6.60 -41.19
C LYS A 1030 -50.38 -5.52 -42.23
N ASP A 1031 -50.83 -5.89 -43.43
CA ASP A 1031 -51.16 -4.96 -44.52
C ASP A 1031 -52.63 -4.51 -44.48
N LEU A 1032 -53.43 -5.10 -43.58
CA LEU A 1032 -54.85 -4.79 -43.34
C LEU A 1032 -55.07 -3.95 -42.06
N LEU A 1033 -54.00 -3.73 -41.29
CA LEU A 1033 -53.91 -2.98 -40.04
C LEU A 1033 -53.22 -1.63 -40.29
#